data_AF-A0A952C519-F1
#
_entry.id   AF-A0A952C519-F1
#
_cell.length_a   1.000
_cell.length_b   1.000
_cell.length_c   1.000
_cell.angle_alpha   90.00
_cell.angle_beta   90.00
_cell.angle_gamma   90.00
#
_symmetry.space_group_name_H-M   'P 1'
#
loop_
_entity.id
_entity.type
_entity.pdbx_description
1 polymer ?
#
loop_
_entity_poly.entity_id
_entity_poly.type
_entity_poly.pdbx_seq_one_letter_code
_entity_poly.pdbx_strand_id
1 'polypeptide(L)'
;SHFPEVGACESVDSPYRNWFYFRAQAGGPCAGPDGPNTMTYDAWFGFDSLPVLNKDNAAVRELVYASPNAVARYWLNLGAAGWRLDVMGDPSFPADFWPSFRQAVKETKSDAIIIGELWKKFEVLPEVLGDSADTSMNYRFRNAILGFFGKVDDKGFPDDGQSDQPPTLFAEKMISVREDYPDAAYYTLMNLMGSHDTQRILWALTPGNRNREEKEFNSANLTEGMQRLKLAAVVQMTTPGAPTIYYGDEIGVTGDDDPDDRRTFPWTGAGPNGAGGDPGLFRHYATLTNLREQNAVFRDGVLDFLVTDDANRTVAYLMRTPTQAAIVAINRSNEAKTVEIPLDGKVPANVSMYDALNRVPQLPPTTYTAANGVLSVPLPPLGAVILLPHAGQDLVAPAAPANLAVAEGDGQLGLTWDAVSDAAAYRVYRSPVTGGGYVQVAEVTGTSYTDTGVTNGLIYFYVVTAVDAAGNEGAASSEASGLPAYVIGWANLQWPPTIDHTISAVNRTPDIYGQVWIDGVTNQPGATSGLLAQAGYGPQGTNPAVDAGWTWVDASFNVDAGNNDEFKASFLPESTGSYDYVYRYSTTNGRDWLYADLNGPVPAGQAPANPGKLTVNPSGDTTAPSAPANLRVVSGSPAGIELAWDAVAGDPTLYGYEVRRSNSAGGPYTVLATVTATSYVDTAVEEGLSYFYVVRAVDTSFNRSGDSNEVEGTAALRTVTVIYNLTTPPTTPAGSTVYIAGTLNRLDGNLPEWNPGGVALTQTGTNSWSITVTGKEGTQLEYKYTLGSWDFVEKGASCEELANRQLTLAYGSNGQQTVNDSVLNWRNVAPCGN
;
A
#
# COMPACT_ATOMS: atom_id res chain seq x y z
N SER A 1 -51.16 16.17 16.93
CA SER A 1 -49.82 16.50 16.44
C SER A 1 -49.32 17.75 17.16
N HIS A 2 -48.01 17.88 17.36
CA HIS A 2 -47.38 19.09 17.91
C HIS A 2 -47.11 20.16 16.83
N PHE A 3 -47.30 19.81 15.56
CA PHE A 3 -47.11 20.65 14.39
C PHE A 3 -48.37 20.63 13.49
N PRO A 4 -48.66 21.72 12.77
CA PRO A 4 -49.80 21.79 11.84
C PRO A 4 -49.58 20.97 10.56
N GLU A 5 -48.33 20.72 10.20
CA GLU A 5 -47.92 19.87 9.07
C GLU A 5 -47.94 18.39 9.47
N VAL A 6 -48.31 17.52 8.53
CA VAL A 6 -48.40 16.07 8.74
C VAL A 6 -47.06 15.42 8.43
N GLY A 7 -46.39 14.88 9.46
CA GLY A 7 -45.07 14.24 9.34
C GLY A 7 -45.11 12.88 8.64
N ALA A 8 -43.92 12.41 8.21
CA ALA A 8 -43.77 11.15 7.48
C ALA A 8 -44.26 9.92 8.26
N CYS A 9 -44.24 9.97 9.60
CA CYS A 9 -44.79 8.92 10.47
C CYS A 9 -46.26 9.09 10.87
N GLU A 10 -46.88 10.23 10.53
CA GLU A 10 -48.29 10.49 10.83
C GLU A 10 -49.20 10.09 9.67
N SER A 11 -48.70 10.14 8.42
CA SER A 11 -49.45 9.70 7.25
C SER A 11 -48.54 9.19 6.12
N VAL A 12 -49.01 8.16 5.40
CA VAL A 12 -48.38 7.69 4.16
C VAL A 12 -48.51 8.71 3.02
N ASP A 13 -49.47 9.64 3.11
CA ASP A 13 -49.68 10.74 2.17
C ASP A 13 -48.90 12.01 2.55
N SER A 14 -48.03 11.94 3.57
CA SER A 14 -47.21 13.08 3.97
C SER A 14 -46.32 13.56 2.81
N PRO A 15 -46.21 14.87 2.55
CA PRO A 15 -45.30 15.40 1.54
C PRO A 15 -43.82 15.10 1.85
N TYR A 16 -43.51 14.72 3.09
CA TYR A 16 -42.17 14.34 3.55
C TYR A 16 -41.95 12.84 3.54
N ARG A 17 -42.94 12.04 3.09
CA ARG A 17 -42.85 10.56 3.15
C ARG A 17 -41.63 10.03 2.37
N ASN A 18 -41.32 10.61 1.21
CA ASN A 18 -40.19 10.19 0.38
C ASN A 18 -38.84 10.79 0.81
N TRP A 19 -38.79 11.54 1.91
CA TRP A 19 -37.54 12.02 2.51
C TRP A 19 -36.85 10.95 3.36
N PHE A 20 -37.49 9.81 3.58
CA PHE A 20 -36.97 8.67 4.34
C PHE A 20 -37.25 7.37 3.60
N TYR A 21 -36.61 6.28 4.01
CA TYR A 21 -36.83 4.95 3.44
C TYR A 21 -37.80 4.15 4.31
N PHE A 22 -38.92 3.71 3.73
CA PHE A 22 -39.95 2.93 4.41
C PHE A 22 -40.09 1.54 3.81
N ARG A 23 -40.21 0.53 4.68
CA ARG A 23 -40.52 -0.87 4.36
C ARG A 23 -42.03 -1.07 4.47
N ALA A 24 -42.64 -1.86 3.58
CA ALA A 24 -44.09 -2.05 3.57
C ALA A 24 -44.53 -3.11 4.58
N GLN A 25 -45.49 -2.82 5.49
CA GLN A 25 -46.39 -3.79 6.15
C GLN A 25 -47.39 -3.18 7.17
N ALA A 26 -48.31 -4.02 7.69
CA ALA A 26 -49.51 -3.67 8.45
C ALA A 26 -49.21 -3.30 9.93
N GLY A 27 -49.57 -2.08 10.35
CA GLY A 27 -49.41 -1.64 11.75
C GLY A 27 -49.55 -0.13 11.99
N GLY A 28 -49.36 0.69 10.94
CA GLY A 28 -49.43 2.15 10.98
C GLY A 28 -48.38 2.73 10.02
N PRO A 29 -48.25 4.06 9.86
CA PRO A 29 -47.29 4.63 8.92
C PRO A 29 -45.83 4.31 9.28
N CYS A 30 -45.53 4.05 10.56
CA CYS A 30 -44.19 3.80 11.07
C CYS A 30 -44.05 2.61 12.03
N ALA A 31 -45.15 1.95 12.40
CA ALA A 31 -45.15 0.83 13.34
C ALA A 31 -45.03 -0.50 12.58
N GLY A 32 -44.10 -1.34 13.01
CA GLY A 32 -43.88 -2.67 12.45
C GLY A 32 -44.98 -3.66 12.81
N PRO A 33 -44.97 -4.85 12.16
CA PRO A 33 -46.00 -5.88 12.32
C PRO A 33 -46.07 -6.44 13.74
N ASP A 34 -45.00 -6.31 14.54
CA ASP A 34 -44.93 -6.80 15.92
C ASP A 34 -45.44 -5.77 16.96
N GLY A 35 -46.03 -4.65 16.50
CA GLY A 35 -46.75 -3.69 17.33
C GLY A 35 -45.96 -2.43 17.69
N PRO A 36 -46.44 -1.66 18.69
CA PRO A 36 -45.78 -0.44 19.15
C PRO A 36 -44.34 -0.71 19.58
N ASN A 37 -43.40 0.17 19.22
CA ASN A 37 -41.94 0.04 19.41
C ASN A 37 -41.22 -0.87 18.39
N THR A 38 -41.84 -1.16 17.25
CA THR A 38 -41.14 -1.69 16.07
C THR A 38 -41.20 -0.68 14.95
N MET A 39 -40.12 -0.50 14.20
CA MET A 39 -40.05 0.49 13.10
C MET A 39 -40.17 -0.17 11.73
N THR A 40 -40.79 0.54 10.78
CA THR A 40 -40.87 0.14 9.37
C THR A 40 -40.07 1.05 8.46
N TYR A 41 -39.00 1.65 8.95
CA TYR A 41 -38.13 2.53 8.18
C TYR A 41 -36.67 2.20 8.44
N ASP A 42 -35.81 2.65 7.54
CA ASP A 42 -34.38 2.54 7.77
C ASP A 42 -33.97 3.57 8.81
N ALA A 43 -33.24 3.11 9.81
CA ALA A 43 -32.75 3.93 10.90
C ALA A 43 -31.31 3.57 11.21
N TRP A 44 -30.55 4.58 11.62
CA TRP A 44 -29.13 4.42 11.92
C TRP A 44 -28.94 3.44 13.08
N PHE A 45 -28.15 2.38 12.86
CA PHE A 45 -27.97 1.23 13.77
C PHE A 45 -29.26 0.59 14.32
N GLY A 46 -30.41 0.80 13.67
CA GLY A 46 -31.67 0.29 14.18
C GLY A 46 -32.19 1.04 15.42
N PHE A 47 -31.75 2.27 15.67
CA PHE A 47 -32.39 3.17 16.64
C PHE A 47 -33.59 3.85 16.00
N ASP A 48 -34.80 3.49 16.40
CA ASP A 48 -36.05 4.04 15.87
C ASP A 48 -36.16 5.57 15.96
N SER A 49 -35.48 6.18 16.94
CA SER A 49 -35.36 7.64 17.09
C SER A 49 -34.51 8.34 16.02
N LEU A 50 -33.77 7.61 15.18
CA LEU A 50 -32.82 8.14 14.19
C LEU A 50 -33.13 7.66 12.75
N PRO A 51 -34.26 8.10 12.14
CA PRO A 51 -34.64 7.71 10.78
C PRO A 51 -33.64 8.23 9.73
N VAL A 52 -33.21 7.36 8.82
CA VAL A 52 -32.24 7.70 7.76
C VAL A 52 -32.91 8.55 6.69
N LEU A 53 -32.35 9.74 6.46
CA LEU A 53 -32.74 10.59 5.33
C LEU A 53 -32.39 9.93 3.99
N ASN A 54 -33.31 10.05 3.03
CA ASN A 54 -33.11 9.73 1.62
C ASN A 54 -32.32 10.84 0.94
N LYS A 55 -31.02 10.60 0.79
CA LYS A 55 -30.04 11.60 0.33
C LYS A 55 -29.99 11.73 -1.19
N ASP A 56 -30.68 10.86 -1.93
CA ASP A 56 -30.94 11.03 -3.37
C ASP A 56 -32.09 12.00 -3.64
N ASN A 57 -32.94 12.27 -2.63
CA ASN A 57 -34.07 13.17 -2.78
C ASN A 57 -33.61 14.63 -2.95
N ALA A 58 -33.96 15.24 -4.08
CA ALA A 58 -33.61 16.62 -4.37
C ALA A 58 -34.07 17.61 -3.28
N ALA A 59 -35.26 17.42 -2.70
CA ALA A 59 -35.75 18.30 -1.63
C ALA A 59 -34.94 18.17 -0.33
N VAL A 60 -34.41 16.98 -0.04
CA VAL A 60 -33.47 16.76 1.08
C VAL A 60 -32.15 17.48 0.79
N ARG A 61 -31.61 17.37 -0.43
CA ARG A 61 -30.38 18.08 -0.83
C ARG A 61 -30.56 19.61 -0.78
N GLU A 62 -31.70 20.12 -1.22
CA GLU A 62 -32.08 21.55 -1.10
C GLU A 62 -32.13 22.01 0.36
N LEU A 63 -32.65 21.20 1.28
CA LEU A 63 -32.64 21.51 2.70
C LEU A 63 -31.20 21.51 3.26
N VAL A 64 -30.39 20.51 2.91
CA VAL A 64 -29.09 20.28 3.56
C VAL A 64 -28.02 21.23 3.04
N TYR A 65 -27.82 21.35 1.72
CA TYR A 65 -26.72 22.16 1.17
C TYR A 65 -27.00 22.95 -0.12
N ALA A 66 -27.96 22.55 -0.97
CA ALA A 66 -28.06 23.09 -2.32
C ALA A 66 -28.70 24.48 -2.37
N SER A 67 -29.75 24.73 -1.57
CA SER A 67 -30.42 26.03 -1.51
C SER A 67 -29.51 27.12 -0.93
N PRO A 68 -29.65 28.40 -1.34
CA PRO A 68 -28.97 29.52 -0.69
C PRO A 68 -29.23 29.62 0.83
N ASN A 69 -30.39 29.12 1.28
CA ASN A 69 -30.79 29.08 2.70
C ASN A 69 -30.71 27.67 3.31
N ALA A 70 -30.03 26.73 2.63
CA ALA A 70 -29.82 25.39 3.16
C ALA A 70 -29.07 25.42 4.49
N VAL A 71 -29.26 24.39 5.32
CA VAL A 71 -28.66 24.29 6.67
C VAL A 71 -27.16 24.57 6.63
N ALA A 72 -26.43 23.93 5.69
CA ALA A 72 -24.99 24.10 5.55
C ALA A 72 -24.57 25.55 5.31
N ARG A 73 -25.33 26.29 4.48
CA ARG A 73 -25.02 27.67 4.08
C ARG A 73 -25.52 28.69 5.12
N TYR A 74 -26.70 28.45 5.69
CA TYR A 74 -27.33 29.33 6.66
C TYR A 74 -26.44 29.59 7.87
N TRP A 75 -25.89 28.54 8.49
CA TRP A 75 -25.04 28.69 9.67
C TRP A 75 -23.68 29.31 9.36
N LEU A 76 -23.12 29.04 8.17
CA LEU A 76 -21.90 29.72 7.71
C LEU A 76 -22.14 31.21 7.52
N ASN A 77 -23.27 31.60 6.92
CA ASN A 77 -23.67 33.01 6.77
C ASN A 77 -23.91 33.71 8.12
N LEU A 78 -24.25 32.97 9.18
CA LEU A 78 -24.37 33.48 10.54
C LEU A 78 -23.03 33.53 11.31
N GLY A 79 -21.94 33.02 10.74
CA GLY A 79 -20.59 33.15 11.30
C GLY A 79 -19.94 31.84 11.74
N ALA A 80 -20.54 30.67 11.49
CA ALA A 80 -19.85 29.41 11.71
C ALA A 80 -18.55 29.34 10.87
N ALA A 81 -17.54 28.62 11.40
CA ALA A 81 -16.23 28.48 10.77
C ALA A 81 -16.06 27.16 10.00
N GLY A 82 -17.06 26.28 10.01
CA GLY A 82 -16.96 24.96 9.41
C GLY A 82 -18.00 23.99 9.93
N TRP A 83 -17.83 22.72 9.54
CA TRP A 83 -18.71 21.61 9.85
C TRP A 83 -17.91 20.40 10.32
N ARG A 84 -18.35 19.77 11.42
CA ARG A 84 -18.01 18.38 11.76
C ARG A 84 -19.16 17.51 11.28
N LEU A 85 -18.87 16.55 10.41
CA LEU A 85 -19.85 15.72 9.72
C LEU A 85 -19.98 14.39 10.45
N ASP A 86 -21.10 14.23 11.13
CA ASP A 86 -21.49 12.98 11.80
C ASP A 86 -21.68 11.86 10.77
N VAL A 87 -21.22 10.65 11.11
CA VAL A 87 -21.40 9.41 10.36
C VAL A 87 -21.04 9.50 8.87
N MET A 88 -20.02 10.30 8.53
CA MET A 88 -19.68 10.65 7.15
C MET A 88 -19.40 9.42 6.26
N GLY A 89 -18.78 8.39 6.84
CA GLY A 89 -18.43 7.14 6.15
C GLY A 89 -19.56 6.12 6.03
N ASP A 90 -20.79 6.48 6.43
CA ASP A 90 -21.93 5.57 6.36
C ASP A 90 -22.31 5.26 4.89
N PRO A 91 -22.60 3.99 4.55
CA PRO A 91 -22.88 3.60 3.16
C PRO A 91 -24.20 4.16 2.61
N SER A 92 -25.05 4.79 3.44
CA SER A 92 -26.28 5.44 2.98
C SER A 92 -26.06 6.79 2.28
N PHE A 93 -24.82 7.29 2.19
CA PHE A 93 -24.48 8.48 1.42
C PHE A 93 -24.21 8.12 -0.06
N PRO A 94 -24.93 8.74 -1.02
CA PRO A 94 -24.60 8.63 -2.44
C PRO A 94 -23.19 9.16 -2.72
N ALA A 95 -22.48 8.55 -3.67
CA ALA A 95 -21.08 8.88 -3.97
C ALA A 95 -20.85 10.38 -4.31
N ASP A 96 -21.84 11.07 -4.87
CA ASP A 96 -21.75 12.48 -5.24
C ASP A 96 -22.16 13.46 -4.11
N PHE A 97 -22.62 12.94 -2.97
CA PHE A 97 -23.20 13.75 -1.91
C PHE A 97 -22.15 14.66 -1.25
N TRP A 98 -21.03 14.09 -0.80
CA TRP A 98 -19.97 14.85 -0.13
C TRP A 98 -19.22 15.81 -1.05
N PRO A 99 -18.89 15.45 -2.30
CA PRO A 99 -18.37 16.42 -3.27
C PRO A 99 -19.30 17.62 -3.51
N SER A 100 -20.61 17.37 -3.62
CA SER A 100 -21.60 18.44 -3.79
C SER A 100 -21.75 19.30 -2.52
N PHE A 101 -21.71 18.66 -1.34
CA PHE A 101 -21.72 19.36 -0.06
C PHE A 101 -20.50 20.27 0.09
N ARG A 102 -19.29 19.76 -0.22
CA ARG A 102 -18.05 20.55 -0.20
C ARG A 102 -18.18 21.77 -1.09
N GLN A 103 -18.62 21.58 -2.34
CA GLN A 103 -18.81 22.69 -3.27
C GLN A 103 -19.70 23.78 -2.65
N ALA A 104 -20.86 23.41 -2.09
CA ALA A 104 -21.77 24.35 -1.46
C ALA A 104 -21.17 25.09 -0.25
N VAL A 105 -20.42 24.38 0.60
CA VAL A 105 -19.72 24.97 1.75
C VAL A 105 -18.65 25.96 1.28
N LYS A 106 -17.79 25.55 0.35
CA LYS A 106 -16.65 26.37 -0.12
C LYS A 106 -17.10 27.56 -0.96
N GLU A 107 -18.19 27.45 -1.71
CA GLU A 107 -18.83 28.59 -2.40
C GLU A 107 -19.39 29.62 -1.42
N THR A 108 -19.92 29.16 -0.28
CA THR A 108 -20.49 30.04 0.74
C THR A 108 -19.41 30.72 1.56
N LYS A 109 -18.37 29.95 1.94
CA LYS A 109 -17.23 30.42 2.72
C LYS A 109 -16.01 29.54 2.43
N SER A 110 -15.08 30.07 1.64
CA SER A 110 -13.95 29.29 1.11
C SER A 110 -12.98 28.76 2.17
N ASP A 111 -12.87 29.46 3.31
CA ASP A 111 -12.05 29.08 4.46
C ASP A 111 -12.81 28.24 5.50
N ALA A 112 -14.07 27.86 5.24
CA ALA A 112 -14.83 27.01 6.16
C ALA A 112 -14.27 25.58 6.16
N ILE A 113 -13.88 25.07 7.32
CA ILE A 113 -13.30 23.71 7.46
C ILE A 113 -14.40 22.63 7.41
N ILE A 114 -14.10 21.50 6.78
CA ILE A 114 -14.95 20.30 6.78
C ILE A 114 -14.19 19.14 7.44
N ILE A 115 -14.69 18.68 8.59
CA ILE A 115 -14.10 17.62 9.41
C ILE A 115 -15.03 16.40 9.35
N GLY A 116 -14.58 15.30 8.76
CA GLY A 116 -15.31 14.04 8.77
C GLY A 116 -15.21 13.31 10.11
N GLU A 117 -16.30 12.73 10.58
CA GLU A 117 -16.25 11.64 11.57
C GLU A 117 -15.97 10.33 10.84
N LEU A 118 -14.69 9.97 10.78
CA LEU A 118 -14.20 8.75 10.14
C LEU A 118 -13.16 8.16 11.08
N TRP A 119 -13.33 6.90 11.46
CA TRP A 119 -12.56 6.28 12.55
C TRP A 119 -11.32 5.60 12.01
N LYS A 120 -11.45 4.88 10.89
CA LYS A 120 -10.41 3.97 10.37
C LYS A 120 -9.78 4.48 9.10
N LYS A 121 -8.55 4.02 8.81
CA LYS A 121 -7.77 4.40 7.61
C LYS A 121 -8.59 4.35 6.32
N PHE A 122 -9.28 3.23 6.06
CA PHE A 122 -10.06 3.02 4.84
C PHE A 122 -11.33 3.88 4.75
N GLU A 123 -11.81 4.41 5.87
CA GLU A 123 -12.93 5.37 5.91
C GLU A 123 -12.42 6.79 5.63
N VAL A 124 -11.24 7.14 6.17
CA VAL A 124 -10.65 8.48 6.03
C VAL A 124 -10.13 8.72 4.61
N LEU A 125 -9.34 7.79 4.07
CA LEU A 125 -8.59 8.00 2.83
C LEU A 125 -9.45 8.43 1.64
N PRO A 126 -10.61 7.81 1.35
CA PRO A 126 -11.45 8.21 0.22
C PRO A 126 -11.99 9.64 0.35
N GLU A 127 -12.16 10.15 1.56
CA GLU A 127 -12.85 11.41 1.82
C GLU A 127 -11.92 12.62 1.97
N VAL A 128 -10.59 12.43 2.02
CA VAL A 128 -9.60 13.52 2.22
C VAL A 128 -8.70 13.75 1.00
N LEU A 129 -9.17 13.37 -0.19
CA LEU A 129 -8.44 13.56 -1.46
C LEU A 129 -8.54 14.99 -2.02
N GLY A 130 -9.33 15.86 -1.37
CA GLY A 130 -9.48 17.28 -1.70
C GLY A 130 -10.84 17.66 -2.30
N ASP A 131 -11.70 16.68 -2.56
CA ASP A 131 -13.03 16.83 -3.15
C ASP A 131 -14.19 16.61 -2.16
N SER A 132 -13.97 16.00 -1.00
CA SER A 132 -14.95 15.84 0.09
C SER A 132 -14.57 16.64 1.36
N ALA A 133 -14.04 15.99 2.40
CA ALA A 133 -13.61 16.62 3.64
C ALA A 133 -12.23 17.31 3.47
N ASP A 134 -11.95 18.31 4.30
CA ASP A 134 -10.58 18.84 4.42
C ASP A 134 -9.73 17.95 5.32
N THR A 135 -10.36 17.32 6.32
CA THR A 135 -9.69 16.53 7.34
C THR A 135 -10.68 15.60 8.07
N SER A 136 -10.18 14.84 9.05
CA SER A 136 -10.97 13.92 9.86
C SER A 136 -10.66 14.01 11.35
N MET A 137 -11.59 13.51 12.16
CA MET A 137 -11.35 13.11 13.55
C MET A 137 -10.28 12.03 13.61
N ASN A 138 -9.11 12.35 14.16
CA ASN A 138 -7.95 11.46 14.13
C ASN A 138 -8.00 10.40 15.23
N TYR A 139 -8.95 9.46 15.15
CA TYR A 139 -9.03 8.34 16.10
C TYR A 139 -7.83 7.38 15.96
N ARG A 140 -7.10 7.41 14.84
CA ARG A 140 -5.80 6.71 14.71
C ARG A 140 -4.73 7.30 15.63
N PHE A 141 -4.70 8.63 15.81
CA PHE A 141 -3.84 9.27 16.81
C PHE A 141 -4.23 8.83 18.22
N ARG A 142 -5.53 8.84 18.56
CA ARG A 142 -6.03 8.31 19.83
C ARG A 142 -5.56 6.88 20.07
N ASN A 143 -5.70 6.02 19.07
CA ASN A 143 -5.29 4.62 19.13
C ASN A 143 -3.78 4.47 19.43
N ALA A 144 -2.94 5.24 18.72
CA ALA A 144 -1.50 5.26 18.96
C ALA A 144 -1.14 5.71 20.39
N ILE A 145 -1.81 6.75 20.91
CA ILE A 145 -1.63 7.22 22.30
C ILE A 145 -2.02 6.16 23.32
N LEU A 146 -3.19 5.55 23.18
CA LEU A 146 -3.64 4.50 24.09
C LEU A 146 -2.67 3.31 24.10
N GLY A 147 -2.29 2.83 22.90
CA GLY A 147 -1.33 1.76 22.74
C GLY A 147 -0.01 2.04 23.44
N PHE A 148 0.57 3.22 23.20
CA PHE A 148 1.82 3.67 23.80
C PHE A 148 1.76 3.76 25.33
N PHE A 149 0.60 4.06 25.92
CA PHE A 149 0.41 4.08 27.38
C PHE A 149 -0.25 2.82 27.95
N GLY A 150 -0.19 1.70 27.22
CA GLY A 150 -0.56 0.40 27.78
C GLY A 150 -2.03 0.06 27.73
N LYS A 151 -2.80 0.66 26.82
CA LYS A 151 -4.24 0.48 26.69
C LYS A 151 -4.61 0.08 25.27
N VAL A 152 -5.70 -0.67 25.16
CA VAL A 152 -6.33 -1.01 23.89
C VAL A 152 -7.56 -0.13 23.74
N ASP A 153 -7.80 0.36 22.53
CA ASP A 153 -9.01 1.11 22.23
C ASP A 153 -10.21 0.15 22.19
N ASP A 154 -11.19 0.34 23.07
CA ASP A 154 -12.37 -0.53 23.13
C ASP A 154 -13.39 -0.25 22.03
N LYS A 155 -13.14 0.77 21.18
CA LYS A 155 -13.91 1.05 19.96
C LYS A 155 -13.44 0.26 18.74
N GLY A 156 -12.31 -0.44 18.86
CA GLY A 156 -11.86 -1.49 17.93
C GLY A 156 -11.21 -0.98 16.63
N PHE A 157 -9.89 -1.17 16.52
CA PHE A 157 -9.14 -1.12 15.27
C PHE A 157 -8.64 -2.52 14.89
N PRO A 158 -8.57 -2.90 13.61
CA PRO A 158 -8.07 -4.22 13.20
C PRO A 158 -6.67 -4.57 13.74
N ASP A 159 -5.86 -3.54 14.06
CA ASP A 159 -4.50 -3.66 14.60
C ASP A 159 -4.46 -3.77 16.15
N ASP A 160 -5.62 -3.81 16.83
CA ASP A 160 -5.78 -3.69 18.29
C ASP A 160 -5.69 -5.02 19.06
N GLY A 161 -4.75 -5.87 18.69
CA GLY A 161 -4.51 -7.11 19.44
C GLY A 161 -3.65 -6.94 20.69
N GLN A 162 -2.93 -5.81 20.84
CA GLN A 162 -1.83 -5.70 21.80
C GLN A 162 -1.99 -4.50 22.74
N SER A 163 -2.13 -4.79 24.04
CA SER A 163 -1.90 -3.85 25.14
C SER A 163 -0.39 -3.68 25.37
N ASP A 164 0.03 -2.48 25.79
CA ASP A 164 1.44 -2.14 26.09
C ASP A 164 2.37 -2.14 24.88
N GLN A 165 1.93 -1.41 23.84
CA GLN A 165 2.66 -1.31 22.59
C GLN A 165 4.06 -0.69 22.82
N PRO A 166 5.10 -1.28 22.21
CA PRO A 166 6.45 -0.76 22.34
C PRO A 166 6.60 0.65 21.72
N PRO A 167 7.52 1.48 22.21
CA PRO A 167 7.92 2.75 21.57
C PRO A 167 8.14 2.67 20.05
N THR A 168 8.73 1.59 19.53
CA THR A 168 8.88 1.35 18.09
C THR A 168 7.52 1.31 17.38
N LEU A 169 6.58 0.49 17.85
CA LEU A 169 5.24 0.40 17.26
C LEU A 169 4.45 1.71 17.38
N PHE A 170 4.64 2.47 18.46
CA PHE A 170 4.07 3.83 18.56
C PHE A 170 4.61 4.75 17.46
N ALA A 171 5.93 4.75 17.24
CA ALA A 171 6.55 5.55 16.19
C ALA A 171 6.07 5.13 14.80
N GLU A 172 6.02 3.83 14.52
CA GLU A 172 5.51 3.27 13.26
C GLU A 172 4.05 3.70 13.00
N LYS A 173 3.18 3.67 14.02
CA LYS A 173 1.80 4.15 13.88
C LYS A 173 1.71 5.64 13.57
N MET A 174 2.53 6.46 14.23
CA MET A 174 2.58 7.90 13.97
C MET A 174 3.14 8.22 12.57
N ILE A 175 4.15 7.48 12.12
CA ILE A 175 4.70 7.58 10.76
C ILE A 175 3.67 7.13 9.72
N SER A 176 2.98 6.01 9.97
CA SER A 176 1.92 5.52 9.08
C SER A 176 0.80 6.55 8.91
N VAL A 177 0.40 7.25 9.98
CA VAL A 177 -0.54 8.37 9.89
C VAL A 177 0.01 9.49 8.99
N ARG A 178 1.31 9.81 9.07
CA ARG A 178 1.93 10.82 8.20
C ARG A 178 1.96 10.41 6.72
N GLU A 179 2.29 9.16 6.44
CA GLU A 179 2.43 8.62 5.08
C GLU A 179 1.09 8.47 4.36
N ASP A 180 0.01 8.23 5.12
CA ASP A 180 -1.31 7.99 4.56
C ASP A 180 -2.01 9.26 4.05
N TYR A 181 -1.66 10.44 4.57
CA TYR A 181 -2.43 11.66 4.30
C TYR A 181 -1.62 12.73 3.57
N PRO A 182 -2.24 13.46 2.62
CA PRO A 182 -1.62 14.66 2.05
C PRO A 182 -1.41 15.72 3.14
N ASP A 183 -0.42 16.60 2.97
CA ASP A 183 -0.03 17.60 3.96
C ASP A 183 -1.22 18.44 4.46
N ALA A 184 -2.09 18.87 3.54
CA ALA A 184 -3.27 19.67 3.88
C ALA A 184 -4.19 18.96 4.88
N ALA A 185 -4.39 17.65 4.76
CA ALA A 185 -5.18 16.85 5.70
C ALA A 185 -4.37 16.55 6.96
N TYR A 186 -3.12 16.11 6.83
CA TYR A 186 -2.26 15.72 7.95
C TYR A 186 -2.08 16.84 9.00
N TYR A 187 -1.74 18.05 8.57
CA TYR A 187 -1.53 19.19 9.47
C TYR A 187 -2.83 19.74 10.08
N THR A 188 -4.00 19.32 9.57
CA THR A 188 -5.31 19.75 10.06
C THR A 188 -6.10 18.65 10.77
N LEU A 189 -5.57 17.42 10.86
CA LEU A 189 -6.18 16.29 11.56
C LEU A 189 -6.59 16.68 12.97
N MET A 190 -7.84 16.40 13.32
CA MET A 190 -8.36 16.70 14.65
C MET A 190 -7.81 15.67 15.63
N ASN A 191 -6.64 15.94 16.22
CA ASN A 191 -5.91 15.07 17.13
C ASN A 191 -6.59 15.04 18.50
N LEU A 192 -7.63 14.23 18.61
CA LEU A 192 -8.35 13.97 19.86
C LEU A 192 -7.77 12.76 20.61
N MET A 193 -7.87 12.77 21.94
CA MET A 193 -7.60 11.59 22.80
C MET A 193 -8.88 11.03 23.42
N GLY A 194 -9.96 11.81 23.39
CA GLY A 194 -11.29 11.46 23.88
C GLY A 194 -12.34 12.30 23.15
N SER A 195 -13.57 11.82 23.21
CA SER A 195 -14.76 12.44 22.63
C SER A 195 -15.98 12.07 23.48
N HIS A 196 -17.16 12.43 22.99
CA HIS A 196 -18.45 12.08 23.57
C HIS A 196 -18.93 10.67 23.20
N ASP A 197 -18.14 9.90 22.43
CA ASP A 197 -18.43 8.51 22.06
C ASP A 197 -17.30 7.57 22.48
N THR A 198 -16.54 7.97 23.52
CA THR A 198 -15.38 7.22 24.01
C THR A 198 -15.23 7.42 25.51
N GLN A 199 -14.70 6.42 26.20
CA GLN A 199 -14.20 6.61 27.57
C GLN A 199 -13.34 7.88 27.70
N ARG A 200 -13.49 8.60 28.83
CA ARG A 200 -12.60 9.72 29.17
C ARG A 200 -11.15 9.27 29.17
N ILE A 201 -10.25 10.09 28.62
CA ILE A 201 -8.84 9.69 28.49
C ILE A 201 -8.19 9.41 29.85
N LEU A 202 -8.53 10.17 30.90
CA LEU A 202 -8.02 9.89 32.25
C LEU A 202 -8.47 8.51 32.73
N TRP A 203 -9.76 8.16 32.56
CA TRP A 203 -10.28 6.85 32.92
C TRP A 203 -9.58 5.72 32.17
N ALA A 204 -9.39 5.88 30.86
CA ALA A 204 -8.71 4.91 30.02
C ALA A 204 -7.27 4.68 30.49
N LEU A 205 -6.51 5.77 30.71
CA LEU A 205 -5.09 5.73 31.08
C LEU A 205 -4.84 5.29 32.53
N THR A 206 -5.78 5.50 33.44
CA THR A 206 -5.65 5.05 34.83
C THR A 206 -5.48 3.52 34.90
N PRO A 207 -4.51 2.98 35.65
CA PRO A 207 -4.36 1.54 35.87
C PRO A 207 -5.55 0.90 36.61
N GLY A 208 -5.58 -0.43 36.64
CA GLY A 208 -6.61 -1.20 37.36
C GLY A 208 -7.84 -1.55 36.52
N ASN A 209 -8.78 -2.26 37.17
CA ASN A 209 -9.99 -2.79 36.54
C ASN A 209 -10.93 -1.66 36.09
N ARG A 210 -11.83 -1.95 35.13
CA ARG A 210 -12.84 -1.00 34.62
C ARG A 210 -13.98 -0.83 35.64
N ASN A 211 -13.69 -0.19 36.76
CA ASN A 211 -14.64 0.18 37.82
C ASN A 211 -14.15 1.42 38.57
N ARG A 212 -15.05 2.05 39.34
CA ARG A 212 -14.74 3.32 40.02
C ARG A 212 -13.74 3.14 41.15
N GLU A 213 -13.77 1.99 41.82
CA GLU A 213 -12.86 1.66 42.92
C GLU A 213 -11.39 1.74 42.47
N GLU A 214 -11.07 1.14 41.32
CA GLU A 214 -9.71 1.14 40.78
C GLU A 214 -9.38 2.41 39.99
N LYS A 215 -10.35 3.03 39.32
CA LYS A 215 -10.10 4.16 38.40
C LYS A 215 -10.22 5.54 39.03
N GLU A 216 -11.03 5.69 40.07
CA GLU A 216 -11.32 6.99 40.68
C GLU A 216 -10.92 7.02 42.16
N PHE A 217 -11.20 5.96 42.91
CA PHE A 217 -11.03 5.95 44.37
C PHE A 217 -9.67 5.44 44.82
N ASN A 218 -8.97 4.69 43.98
CA ASN A 218 -7.58 4.30 44.22
C ASN A 218 -6.65 5.48 43.87
N SER A 219 -6.23 6.22 44.90
CA SER A 219 -5.37 7.40 44.75
C SER A 219 -4.04 7.11 44.05
N ALA A 220 -3.48 5.89 44.19
CA ALA A 220 -2.24 5.53 43.54
C ALA A 220 -2.45 5.36 42.03
N ASN A 221 -3.48 4.61 41.63
CA ASN A 221 -3.84 4.45 40.22
C ASN A 221 -4.17 5.81 39.59
N LEU A 222 -5.00 6.64 40.25
CA LEU A 222 -5.38 7.95 39.72
C LEU A 222 -4.18 8.88 39.54
N THR A 223 -3.23 8.87 40.49
CA THR A 223 -1.99 9.65 40.38
C THR A 223 -1.16 9.20 39.17
N GLU A 224 -1.03 7.90 38.95
CA GLU A 224 -0.33 7.36 37.79
C GLU A 224 -1.07 7.70 36.48
N GLY A 225 -2.40 7.58 36.46
CA GLY A 225 -3.25 7.96 35.33
C GLY A 225 -3.13 9.43 34.95
N MET A 226 -3.10 10.33 35.95
CA MET A 226 -2.84 11.75 35.74
C MET A 226 -1.45 12.01 35.15
N GLN A 227 -0.44 11.28 35.61
CA GLN A 227 0.91 11.43 35.05
C GLN A 227 0.98 10.93 33.60
N ARG A 228 0.34 9.80 33.28
CA ARG A 228 0.21 9.31 31.89
C ARG A 228 -0.55 10.31 31.01
N LEU A 229 -1.61 10.93 31.52
CA LEU A 229 -2.35 11.98 30.81
C LEU A 229 -1.48 13.21 30.53
N LYS A 230 -0.63 13.63 31.47
CA LYS A 230 0.31 14.73 31.23
C LYS A 230 1.30 14.40 30.11
N LEU A 231 1.80 13.17 30.06
CA LEU A 231 2.70 12.73 28.98
C LEU A 231 1.97 12.62 27.63
N ALA A 232 0.74 12.10 27.62
CA ALA A 232 -0.09 12.05 26.42
C ALA A 232 -0.39 13.46 25.88
N ALA A 233 -0.66 14.42 26.75
CA ALA A 233 -0.85 15.83 26.39
C ALA A 233 0.42 16.47 25.81
N VAL A 234 1.62 16.07 26.27
CA VAL A 234 2.88 16.50 25.63
C VAL A 234 2.85 16.09 24.17
N VAL A 235 2.65 14.80 23.87
CA VAL A 235 2.57 14.29 22.49
C VAL A 235 1.48 15.01 21.68
N GLN A 236 0.29 15.18 22.25
CA GLN A 236 -0.83 15.86 21.60
C GLN A 236 -0.48 17.29 21.19
N MET A 237 0.26 18.02 22.03
CA MET A 237 0.56 19.44 21.83
C MET A 237 1.84 19.69 21.03
N THR A 238 2.70 18.68 20.86
CA THR A 238 3.99 18.83 20.15
C THR A 238 4.09 18.03 18.86
N THR A 239 3.02 17.41 18.38
CA THR A 239 2.97 16.73 17.07
C THR A 239 2.12 17.51 16.05
N PRO A 240 2.27 17.26 14.73
CA PRO A 240 1.45 17.87 13.68
C PRO A 240 -0.04 17.51 13.79
N GLY A 241 -0.90 18.42 13.33
CA GLY A 241 -2.36 18.32 13.44
C GLY A 241 -2.97 19.41 14.31
N ALA A 242 -4.27 19.34 14.54
CA ALA A 242 -5.05 20.23 15.41
C ALA A 242 -5.36 19.54 16.75
N PRO A 243 -4.59 19.82 17.84
CA PRO A 243 -4.86 19.25 19.16
C PRO A 243 -6.28 19.59 19.62
N THR A 244 -7.04 18.56 19.98
CA THR A 244 -8.44 18.73 20.40
C THR A 244 -8.62 18.22 21.81
N ILE A 245 -8.96 19.13 22.72
CA ILE A 245 -9.23 18.84 24.13
C ILE A 245 -10.74 18.60 24.29
N TYR A 246 -11.13 17.43 24.79
CA TYR A 246 -12.51 17.18 25.17
C TYR A 246 -12.79 17.80 26.54
N TYR A 247 -13.87 18.58 26.65
CA TYR A 247 -14.11 19.49 27.78
C TYR A 247 -13.96 18.78 29.14
N GLY A 248 -13.06 19.25 29.99
CA GLY A 248 -12.82 18.65 31.31
C GLY A 248 -11.60 17.73 31.37
N ASP A 249 -11.05 17.26 30.25
CA ASP A 249 -9.82 16.45 30.24
C ASP A 249 -8.63 17.27 30.78
N GLU A 250 -8.61 18.58 30.52
CA GLU A 250 -7.58 19.52 30.97
C GLU A 250 -7.58 19.76 32.49
N ILE A 251 -8.66 19.35 33.18
CA ILE A 251 -8.80 19.42 34.64
C ILE A 251 -9.04 18.03 35.27
N GLY A 252 -8.90 16.97 34.48
CA GLY A 252 -8.93 15.60 34.96
C GLY A 252 -10.33 15.07 35.28
N VAL A 253 -11.34 15.43 34.48
CA VAL A 253 -12.63 14.76 34.53
C VAL A 253 -12.45 13.30 34.10
N THR A 254 -13.02 12.39 34.88
CA THR A 254 -13.02 10.95 34.66
C THR A 254 -14.45 10.48 34.38
N GLY A 255 -14.59 9.32 33.75
CA GLY A 255 -15.87 8.71 33.37
C GLY A 255 -15.61 7.52 32.44
N ASP A 256 -16.44 6.49 32.55
CA ASP A 256 -16.42 5.35 31.64
C ASP A 256 -16.96 5.76 30.25
N ASP A 257 -17.51 4.83 29.48
CA ASP A 257 -18.10 5.08 28.16
C ASP A 257 -19.50 5.75 28.26
N ASP A 258 -20.09 6.12 27.12
CA ASP A 258 -21.38 6.80 27.02
C ASP A 258 -22.45 6.14 27.93
N PRO A 259 -23.16 6.90 28.79
CA PRO A 259 -23.15 8.36 28.94
C PRO A 259 -22.23 8.93 30.03
N ASP A 260 -21.38 8.10 30.64
CA ASP A 260 -20.55 8.55 31.77
C ASP A 260 -19.37 9.44 31.32
N ASP A 261 -19.03 9.42 30.03
CA ASP A 261 -18.07 10.34 29.39
C ASP A 261 -18.61 11.78 29.28
N ARG A 262 -19.93 11.99 29.43
CA ARG A 262 -20.65 13.27 29.29
C ARG A 262 -21.00 13.92 30.64
N ARG A 263 -20.26 13.61 31.72
CA ARG A 263 -20.43 14.25 33.03
C ARG A 263 -20.35 15.79 32.96
N THR A 264 -21.08 16.46 33.86
CA THR A 264 -21.08 17.92 33.95
C THR A 264 -19.71 18.49 34.29
N PHE A 265 -19.31 19.58 33.64
CA PHE A 265 -18.07 20.26 33.98
C PHE A 265 -18.11 20.82 35.43
N PRO A 266 -17.12 20.54 36.29
CA PRO A 266 -17.18 20.81 37.72
C PRO A 266 -16.82 22.26 38.09
N TRP A 267 -17.52 23.27 37.57
CA TRP A 267 -17.24 24.69 37.85
C TRP A 267 -17.26 25.06 39.34
N THR A 268 -18.26 24.57 40.09
CA THR A 268 -18.55 24.98 41.47
C THR A 268 -18.80 23.80 42.43
N GLY A 269 -18.52 22.55 42.02
CA GLY A 269 -19.03 21.33 42.68
C GLY A 269 -18.04 20.17 42.80
N ALA A 270 -18.53 19.04 43.35
CA ALA A 270 -17.77 17.84 43.69
C ALA A 270 -17.54 16.91 42.48
N GLY A 271 -16.37 17.03 41.84
CA GLY A 271 -15.74 15.93 41.09
C GLY A 271 -14.64 15.26 41.94
N PRO A 272 -14.00 14.18 41.47
CA PRO A 272 -12.89 13.55 42.21
C PRO A 272 -11.73 14.51 42.51
N ASN A 273 -11.60 15.60 41.73
CA ASN A 273 -10.60 16.66 41.91
C ASN A 273 -11.17 17.95 42.54
N GLY A 274 -12.42 17.93 43.04
CA GLY A 274 -13.08 19.09 43.65
C GLY A 274 -13.56 20.16 42.65
N ALA A 275 -13.93 21.32 43.18
CA ALA A 275 -14.43 22.44 42.39
C ALA A 275 -13.30 23.05 41.53
N GLY A 276 -13.53 23.16 40.22
CA GLY A 276 -12.55 23.59 39.23
C GLY A 276 -11.63 22.48 38.70
N GLY A 277 -11.75 21.26 39.23
CA GLY A 277 -10.88 20.12 38.88
C GLY A 277 -9.41 20.31 39.30
N ASP A 278 -8.48 19.60 38.66
CA ASP A 278 -7.05 19.64 39.04
C ASP A 278 -6.31 20.88 38.48
N PRO A 279 -5.86 21.82 39.32
CA PRO A 279 -5.19 23.04 38.87
C PRO A 279 -3.75 22.80 38.38
N GLY A 280 -3.14 21.65 38.71
CA GLY A 280 -1.82 21.28 38.20
C GLY A 280 -1.89 20.85 36.74
N LEU A 281 -2.89 20.04 36.40
CA LEU A 281 -3.18 19.58 35.04
C LEU A 281 -3.64 20.75 34.17
N PHE A 282 -4.49 21.64 34.68
CA PHE A 282 -4.88 22.85 33.95
C PHE A 282 -3.66 23.70 33.56
N ARG A 283 -2.75 23.94 34.52
CA ARG A 283 -1.50 24.66 34.25
C ARG A 283 -0.60 23.91 33.27
N HIS A 284 -0.56 22.59 33.31
CA HIS A 284 0.18 21.77 32.35
C HIS A 284 -0.32 21.98 30.92
N TYR A 285 -1.64 21.88 30.70
CA TYR A 285 -2.25 22.16 29.40
C TYR A 285 -2.06 23.63 28.98
N ALA A 286 -2.17 24.58 29.90
CA ALA A 286 -1.89 26.00 29.61
C ALA A 286 -0.43 26.23 29.20
N THR A 287 0.53 25.58 29.85
CA THR A 287 1.96 25.65 29.44
C THR A 287 2.14 25.07 28.03
N LEU A 288 1.60 23.88 27.76
CA LEU A 288 1.74 23.23 26.46
C LEU A 288 1.09 24.02 25.31
N THR A 289 -0.11 24.56 25.52
CA THR A 289 -0.79 25.40 24.53
C THR A 289 -0.03 26.69 24.24
N ASN A 290 0.50 27.36 25.27
CA ASN A 290 1.38 28.51 25.09
C ASN A 290 2.67 28.16 24.33
N LEU A 291 3.30 27.01 24.64
CA LEU A 291 4.49 26.55 23.92
C LEU A 291 4.19 26.29 22.44
N ARG A 292 3.06 25.64 22.12
CA ARG A 292 2.62 25.40 20.75
C ARG A 292 2.32 26.70 19.98
N GLU A 293 1.71 27.68 20.65
CA GLU A 293 1.41 28.97 20.03
C GLU A 293 2.70 29.74 19.70
N GLN A 294 3.62 29.82 20.66
CA GLN A 294 4.86 30.61 20.56
C GLN A 294 5.90 29.98 19.62
N ASN A 295 5.81 28.68 19.35
CA ASN A 295 6.78 27.95 18.54
C ASN A 295 6.08 27.28 17.36
N ALA A 296 6.17 27.90 16.18
CA ALA A 296 5.57 27.42 14.94
C ALA A 296 6.01 26.00 14.57
N VAL A 297 7.20 25.57 15.01
CA VAL A 297 7.71 24.21 14.82
C VAL A 297 6.74 23.09 15.24
N PHE A 298 5.89 23.32 16.23
CA PHE A 298 4.91 22.31 16.65
C PHE A 298 3.67 22.25 15.74
N ARG A 299 3.41 23.31 14.96
CA ARG A 299 2.26 23.43 14.05
C ARG A 299 2.63 23.11 12.61
N ASP A 300 3.81 23.57 12.18
CA ASP A 300 4.25 23.54 10.78
C ASP A 300 5.45 22.60 10.56
N GLY A 301 6.02 22.06 11.64
CA GLY A 301 7.22 21.24 11.57
C GLY A 301 6.96 19.80 11.16
N VAL A 302 7.97 19.19 10.55
CA VAL A 302 8.01 17.77 10.25
C VAL A 302 8.41 17.00 11.52
N LEU A 303 7.68 15.91 11.80
CA LEU A 303 7.95 14.97 12.88
C LEU A 303 8.96 13.91 12.42
N ASP A 304 9.99 13.66 13.23
CA ASP A 304 11.01 12.66 12.96
C ASP A 304 11.45 11.98 14.27
N PHE A 305 11.45 10.65 14.34
CA PHE A 305 11.84 9.93 15.54
C PHE A 305 13.37 9.76 15.60
N LEU A 306 13.98 10.21 16.70
CA LEU A 306 15.41 10.11 16.96
C LEU A 306 15.76 8.87 17.81
N VAL A 307 14.88 8.51 18.74
CA VAL A 307 15.05 7.36 19.62
C VAL A 307 13.73 6.65 19.81
N THR A 308 13.73 5.33 19.62
CA THR A 308 12.64 4.42 20.00
C THR A 308 13.24 3.23 20.74
N ASP A 309 13.26 3.29 22.07
CA ASP A 309 13.89 2.27 22.91
C ASP A 309 12.84 1.46 23.65
N ASP A 310 12.60 0.26 23.14
CA ASP A 310 11.58 -0.65 23.66
C ASP A 310 11.93 -1.21 25.04
N ALA A 311 13.21 -1.48 25.28
CA ALA A 311 13.69 -2.06 26.53
C ALA A 311 13.59 -1.05 27.68
N ASN A 312 14.01 0.20 27.44
CA ASN A 312 13.93 1.26 28.45
C ASN A 312 12.59 2.00 28.47
N ARG A 313 11.72 1.73 27.49
CA ARG A 313 10.40 2.35 27.32
C ARG A 313 10.52 3.88 27.22
N THR A 314 11.45 4.34 26.38
CA THR A 314 11.72 5.76 26.14
C THR A 314 11.59 6.08 24.65
N VAL A 315 11.13 7.29 24.33
CA VAL A 315 11.05 7.81 22.96
C VAL A 315 11.59 9.23 22.93
N ALA A 316 12.29 9.59 21.86
CA ALA A 316 12.62 10.97 21.55
C ALA A 316 12.33 11.26 20.07
N TYR A 317 11.72 12.42 19.80
CA TYR A 317 11.44 12.87 18.45
C TYR A 317 11.76 14.34 18.27
N LEU A 318 12.12 14.68 17.04
CA LEU A 318 12.40 16.00 16.53
C LEU A 318 11.15 16.54 15.83
N MET A 319 10.82 17.78 16.13
CA MET A 319 9.97 18.64 15.30
C MET A 319 10.87 19.66 14.63
N ARG A 320 10.80 19.79 13.30
CA ARG A 320 11.68 20.70 12.56
C ARG A 320 10.98 21.43 11.43
N THR A 321 11.25 22.73 11.34
CA THR A 321 11.05 23.57 10.15
C THR A 321 12.42 24.02 9.64
N PRO A 322 12.53 24.72 8.50
CA PRO A 322 13.83 25.21 8.03
C PRO A 322 14.56 26.15 9.02
N THR A 323 13.85 26.78 9.97
CA THR A 323 14.42 27.81 10.88
C THR A 323 14.18 27.54 12.36
N GLN A 324 13.38 26.53 12.72
CA GLN A 324 13.09 26.16 14.11
C GLN A 324 13.19 24.65 14.30
N ALA A 325 13.65 24.24 15.48
CA ALA A 325 13.72 22.85 15.90
C ALA A 325 13.23 22.71 17.35
N ALA A 326 12.67 21.55 17.69
CA ALA A 326 12.37 21.15 19.05
C ALA A 326 12.58 19.64 19.20
N ILE A 327 13.21 19.21 20.29
CA ILE A 327 13.33 17.79 20.63
C ILE A 327 12.43 17.50 21.82
N VAL A 328 11.55 16.51 21.69
CA VAL A 328 10.71 16.03 22.79
C VAL A 328 11.21 14.66 23.19
N ALA A 329 11.49 14.46 24.47
CA ALA A 329 11.90 13.16 25.01
C ALA A 329 10.95 12.75 26.14
N ILE A 330 10.50 11.49 26.10
CA ILE A 330 9.51 10.93 27.01
C ILE A 330 10.03 9.61 27.56
N ASN A 331 9.97 9.48 28.88
CA ASN A 331 10.16 8.24 29.62
C ASN A 331 8.80 7.76 30.11
N ARG A 332 8.29 6.66 29.52
CA ARG A 332 7.02 6.05 29.95
C ARG A 332 7.23 4.86 30.90
N SER A 333 8.44 4.67 31.43
CA SER A 333 8.73 3.67 32.46
C SER A 333 8.52 4.25 33.87
N ASN A 334 8.39 3.37 34.86
CA ASN A 334 8.31 3.73 36.27
C ASN A 334 9.69 3.90 36.94
N GLU A 335 10.76 3.94 36.15
CA GLU A 335 12.14 4.13 36.62
C GLU A 335 12.72 5.41 36.01
N ALA A 336 13.70 6.03 36.67
CA ALA A 336 14.45 7.11 36.05
C ALA A 336 15.31 6.54 34.89
N LYS A 337 15.36 7.26 33.77
CA LYS A 337 16.14 6.87 32.58
C LYS A 337 16.95 8.06 32.09
N THR A 338 18.17 7.82 31.61
CA THR A 338 18.89 8.80 30.79
C THR A 338 18.73 8.40 29.34
N VAL A 339 18.21 9.31 28.53
CA VAL A 339 18.02 9.11 27.08
C VAL A 339 19.21 9.73 26.36
N GLU A 340 19.95 8.90 25.63
CA GLU A 340 20.99 9.35 24.71
C GLU A 340 20.36 9.58 23.34
N ILE A 341 20.30 10.84 22.90
CA ILE A 341 19.59 11.24 21.69
C ILE A 341 20.61 11.55 20.60
N PRO A 342 20.83 10.64 19.63
CA PRO A 342 21.65 10.93 18.47
C PRO A 342 20.94 11.97 17.59
N LEU A 343 21.69 12.97 17.15
CA LEU A 343 21.16 14.07 16.35
C LEU A 343 21.25 13.79 14.84
N ASP A 344 22.12 12.87 14.43
CA ASP A 344 22.27 12.36 13.05
C ASP A 344 22.32 13.45 11.97
N GLY A 345 22.94 14.59 12.27
CA GLY A 345 23.01 15.75 11.35
C GLY A 345 21.69 16.50 11.16
N LYS A 346 20.60 16.05 11.77
CA LYS A 346 19.26 16.68 11.67
C LYS A 346 19.16 18.00 12.44
N VAL A 347 20.09 18.27 13.34
CA VAL A 347 20.35 19.56 14.02
C VAL A 347 21.87 19.68 14.25
N PRO A 348 22.41 20.89 14.51
CA PRO A 348 23.84 21.09 14.72
C PRO A 348 24.44 20.14 15.78
N ALA A 349 25.62 19.58 15.49
CA ALA A 349 26.25 18.56 16.33
C ALA A 349 26.60 19.03 17.76
N ASN A 350 26.72 20.35 17.96
CA ASN A 350 27.02 20.99 19.25
C ASN A 350 25.88 21.91 19.73
N VAL A 351 24.65 21.67 19.26
CA VAL A 351 23.49 22.49 19.65
C VAL A 351 23.30 22.50 21.17
N SER A 352 23.00 23.67 21.71
CA SER A 352 22.62 23.88 23.11
C SER A 352 21.12 24.14 23.21
N MET A 353 20.41 23.32 23.98
CA MET A 353 18.96 23.39 24.12
C MET A 353 18.56 23.53 25.58
N TYR A 354 17.42 24.17 25.84
CA TYR A 354 16.87 24.31 27.19
C TYR A 354 15.52 23.60 27.33
N ASP A 355 15.25 23.08 28.54
CA ASP A 355 13.95 22.49 28.86
C ASP A 355 12.89 23.58 29.04
N ALA A 356 11.95 23.62 28.10
CA ALA A 356 10.84 24.54 28.05
C ALA A 356 9.61 24.05 28.83
N LEU A 357 9.49 22.74 29.08
CA LEU A 357 8.33 22.14 29.76
C LEU A 357 8.42 22.34 31.28
N ASN A 358 9.55 21.97 31.88
CA ASN A 358 9.70 21.96 33.35
C ASN A 358 10.29 23.26 33.91
N ARG A 359 9.99 24.39 33.26
CA ARG A 359 10.50 25.72 33.63
C ARG A 359 9.97 26.15 35.00
N VAL A 360 10.87 26.61 35.84
CA VAL A 360 10.54 27.44 37.02
C VAL A 360 10.77 28.89 36.63
N PRO A 361 9.73 29.75 36.54
CA PRO A 361 9.85 31.10 35.98
C PRO A 361 10.94 31.98 36.62
N GLN A 362 11.27 31.71 37.89
CA GLN A 362 12.25 32.46 38.67
C GLN A 362 13.69 31.92 38.58
N LEU A 363 13.91 30.80 37.91
CA LEU A 363 15.23 30.16 37.79
C LEU A 363 15.70 30.12 36.33
N PRO A 364 17.02 30.13 36.08
CA PRO A 364 17.57 29.82 34.77
C PRO A 364 17.08 28.44 34.30
N PRO A 365 16.80 28.26 33.00
CA PRO A 365 16.33 26.97 32.51
C PRO A 365 17.44 25.93 32.55
N THR A 366 17.06 24.68 32.84
CA THR A 366 17.96 23.53 32.65
C THR A 366 18.38 23.47 31.19
N THR A 367 19.69 23.38 30.94
CA THR A 367 20.29 23.39 29.60
C THR A 367 21.06 22.10 29.36
N TYR A 368 20.94 21.58 28.14
CA TYR A 368 21.64 20.41 27.64
C TYR A 368 22.40 20.82 26.38
N THR A 369 23.69 20.52 26.31
CA THR A 369 24.51 20.80 25.13
C THR A 369 24.95 19.47 24.53
N ALA A 370 24.72 19.31 23.24
CA ALA A 370 25.14 18.13 22.51
C ALA A 370 26.67 18.04 22.48
N ALA A 371 27.19 16.83 22.66
CA ALA A 371 28.60 16.53 22.51
C ALA A 371 28.75 15.45 21.44
N ASN A 372 29.55 15.74 20.40
CA ASN A 372 29.75 14.85 19.26
C ASN A 372 28.43 14.38 18.62
N GLY A 373 27.45 15.28 18.51
CA GLY A 373 26.15 14.96 17.89
C GLY A 373 25.21 14.12 18.76
N VAL A 374 25.47 13.97 20.07
CA VAL A 374 24.59 13.26 21.01
C VAL A 374 24.18 14.16 22.16
N LEU A 375 22.89 14.17 22.47
CA LEU A 375 22.31 14.89 23.62
C LEU A 375 21.91 13.88 24.72
N SER A 376 22.54 13.99 25.90
CA SER A 376 22.26 13.12 27.05
C SER A 376 21.25 13.79 28.00
N VAL A 377 20.07 13.18 28.18
CA VAL A 377 18.92 13.79 28.86
C VAL A 377 18.39 12.88 29.99
N PRO A 378 18.58 13.22 31.27
CA PRO A 378 18.00 12.50 32.39
C PRO A 378 16.50 12.82 32.54
N LEU A 379 15.67 11.78 32.58
CA LEU A 379 14.22 11.85 32.76
C LEU A 379 13.79 11.11 34.03
N PRO A 380 12.92 11.70 34.86
CA PRO A 380 12.32 10.99 36.00
C PRO A 380 11.37 9.88 35.51
N PRO A 381 10.94 8.97 36.40
CA PRO A 381 9.83 8.05 36.13
C PRO A 381 8.62 8.78 35.56
N LEU A 382 8.03 8.26 34.49
CA LEU A 382 6.88 8.86 33.82
C LEU A 382 7.09 10.35 33.51
N GLY A 383 8.28 10.73 33.05
CA GLY A 383 8.71 12.11 32.81
C GLY A 383 8.86 12.47 31.34
N ALA A 384 8.85 13.77 31.04
CA ALA A 384 9.17 14.29 29.72
C ALA A 384 9.90 15.64 29.80
N VAL A 385 10.59 15.99 28.72
CA VAL A 385 11.12 17.34 28.46
C VAL A 385 10.73 17.79 27.06
N ILE A 386 10.65 19.11 26.88
CA ILE A 386 10.53 19.75 25.56
C ILE A 386 11.75 20.66 25.43
N LEU A 387 12.69 20.29 24.57
CA LEU A 387 13.97 20.98 24.40
C LEU A 387 13.90 21.91 23.21
N LEU A 388 14.13 23.20 23.45
CA LEU A 388 14.22 24.24 22.42
C LEU A 388 15.66 24.76 22.33
N PRO A 389 16.21 25.00 21.13
CA PRO A 389 17.51 25.64 20.96
C PRO A 389 17.55 27.02 21.64
N HIS A 390 18.68 27.35 22.27
CA HIS A 390 18.95 28.73 22.70
C HIS A 390 19.01 29.67 21.49
N ALA A 391 18.49 30.89 21.68
CA ALA A 391 18.48 31.93 20.64
C ALA A 391 19.91 32.27 20.16
N GLY A 392 20.03 32.58 18.86
CA GLY A 392 21.30 32.96 18.23
C GLY A 392 22.15 31.79 17.71
N GLN A 393 21.67 30.55 17.84
CA GLN A 393 22.27 29.40 17.17
C GLN A 393 21.78 29.30 15.73
N ASP A 394 22.70 28.94 14.84
CA ASP A 394 22.38 28.72 13.44
C ASP A 394 21.74 27.34 13.24
N LEU A 395 20.50 27.34 12.79
CA LEU A 395 19.72 26.13 12.49
C LEU A 395 19.41 26.02 11.00
N VAL A 396 19.79 27.02 10.20
CA VAL A 396 19.44 27.10 8.80
C VAL A 396 20.50 26.33 8.03
N ALA A 397 20.08 25.27 7.36
CA ALA A 397 21.01 24.50 6.55
C ALA A 397 21.34 25.22 5.22
N PRO A 398 22.52 24.97 4.64
CA PRO A 398 22.83 25.42 3.28
C PRO A 398 21.80 24.94 2.26
N ALA A 399 21.73 25.66 1.13
CA ALA A 399 20.98 25.21 -0.02
C ALA A 399 21.57 23.91 -0.60
N ALA A 400 20.72 23.12 -1.28
CA ALA A 400 21.19 21.94 -2.00
C ALA A 400 22.22 22.34 -3.09
N PRO A 401 23.32 21.60 -3.23
CA PRO A 401 24.23 21.75 -4.37
C PRO A 401 23.48 21.58 -5.70
N ALA A 402 23.84 22.39 -6.70
CA ALA A 402 23.26 22.33 -8.03
C ALA A 402 24.25 21.73 -9.05
N ASN A 403 23.73 21.34 -10.21
CA ASN A 403 24.52 20.89 -11.36
C ASN A 403 25.48 19.73 -11.04
N LEU A 404 25.04 18.76 -10.22
CA LEU A 404 25.77 17.54 -10.01
C LEU A 404 25.92 16.78 -11.33
N ALA A 405 27.16 16.56 -11.75
CA ALA A 405 27.50 15.85 -12.97
C ALA A 405 28.49 14.72 -12.67
N VAL A 406 28.40 13.64 -13.45
CA VAL A 406 29.27 12.47 -13.34
C VAL A 406 30.00 12.27 -14.68
N ALA A 407 31.32 12.15 -14.62
CA ALA A 407 32.19 11.75 -15.72
C ALA A 407 32.59 10.29 -15.54
N GLU A 408 32.24 9.45 -16.51
CA GLU A 408 32.53 8.02 -16.49
C GLU A 408 33.99 7.73 -16.87
N GLY A 409 34.60 6.76 -16.20
CA GLY A 409 35.97 6.30 -16.48
C GLY A 409 36.18 4.84 -16.11
N ASP A 410 37.37 4.33 -16.40
CA ASP A 410 37.76 2.97 -16.05
C ASP A 410 38.09 2.88 -14.55
N GLY A 411 37.26 2.16 -13.80
CA GLY A 411 37.41 1.95 -12.36
C GLY A 411 37.15 3.18 -11.50
N GLN A 412 36.60 4.25 -12.10
CA GLN A 412 36.35 5.50 -11.39
C GLN A 412 35.19 6.31 -11.99
N LEU A 413 34.54 7.11 -11.15
CA LEU A 413 33.57 8.12 -11.54
C LEU A 413 34.01 9.47 -10.98
N GLY A 414 34.13 10.48 -11.86
CA GLY A 414 34.46 11.85 -11.47
C GLY A 414 33.20 12.67 -11.26
N LEU A 415 33.03 13.28 -10.09
CA LEU A 415 31.87 14.09 -9.72
C LEU A 415 32.25 15.56 -9.61
N THR A 416 31.37 16.44 -10.10
CA THR A 416 31.47 17.90 -9.95
C THR A 416 30.11 18.51 -9.66
N TRP A 417 30.07 19.60 -8.90
CA TRP A 417 28.87 20.36 -8.59
C TRP A 417 29.20 21.85 -8.40
N ASP A 418 28.18 22.69 -8.26
CA ASP A 418 28.35 24.13 -7.99
C ASP A 418 28.65 24.42 -6.52
N ALA A 419 29.45 25.48 -6.28
CA ALA A 419 29.71 25.96 -4.93
C ALA A 419 28.46 26.60 -4.30
N VAL A 420 28.17 26.25 -3.05
CA VAL A 420 27.10 26.80 -2.21
C VAL A 420 27.70 27.83 -1.24
N SER A 421 27.11 29.03 -1.18
CA SER A 421 27.70 30.19 -0.49
C SER A 421 27.87 30.05 1.04
N ASP A 422 27.10 29.16 1.66
CA ASP A 422 27.11 28.91 3.11
C ASP A 422 27.75 27.56 3.46
N ALA A 423 28.32 26.87 2.48
CA ALA A 423 28.92 25.56 2.68
C ALA A 423 30.36 25.69 3.21
N ALA A 424 30.63 25.04 4.34
CA ALA A 424 31.98 24.76 4.83
C ALA A 424 32.53 23.43 4.27
N ALA A 425 31.65 22.48 3.95
CA ALA A 425 31.98 21.18 3.36
C ALA A 425 30.81 20.62 2.52
N TYR A 426 31.06 19.52 1.82
CA TYR A 426 30.08 18.75 1.06
C TYR A 426 30.21 17.27 1.40
N ARG A 427 29.07 16.60 1.61
CA ARG A 427 29.03 15.15 1.78
C ARG A 427 28.55 14.50 0.49
N VAL A 428 29.33 13.54 -0.01
CA VAL A 428 29.01 12.81 -1.24
C VAL A 428 28.43 11.46 -0.83
N TYR A 429 27.24 11.18 -1.36
CA TYR A 429 26.56 9.92 -1.11
C TYR A 429 26.42 9.11 -2.40
N ARG A 430 26.48 7.79 -2.26
CA ARG A 430 26.38 6.82 -3.36
C ARG A 430 25.35 5.74 -3.06
N SER A 431 24.63 5.30 -4.08
CA SER A 431 23.75 4.14 -4.03
C SER A 431 23.91 3.25 -5.28
N PRO A 432 23.76 1.92 -5.16
CA PRO A 432 23.62 1.02 -6.31
C PRO A 432 22.20 1.02 -6.91
N VAL A 433 21.25 1.74 -6.31
CA VAL A 433 19.85 1.83 -6.77
C VAL A 433 19.42 3.30 -6.84
N THR A 434 18.57 3.62 -7.81
CA THR A 434 18.05 4.99 -7.98
C THR A 434 17.08 5.36 -6.86
N GLY A 435 17.08 6.64 -6.46
CA GLY A 435 16.07 7.23 -5.59
C GLY A 435 16.19 6.92 -4.09
N GLY A 436 17.20 6.17 -3.65
CA GLY A 436 17.38 5.86 -2.23
C GLY A 436 18.54 4.91 -1.94
N GLY A 437 18.69 4.51 -0.68
CA GLY A 437 19.76 3.57 -0.25
C GLY A 437 21.16 4.20 -0.23
N TYR A 438 21.24 5.52 -0.19
CA TYR A 438 22.49 6.27 -0.24
C TYR A 438 23.34 6.08 1.02
N VAL A 439 24.65 5.88 0.80
CA VAL A 439 25.67 5.84 1.86
C VAL A 439 26.71 6.91 1.60
N GLN A 440 27.12 7.63 2.64
CA GLN A 440 28.18 8.63 2.54
C GLN A 440 29.50 7.94 2.17
N VAL A 441 30.11 8.35 1.05
CA VAL A 441 31.40 7.84 0.58
C VAL A 441 32.55 8.83 0.77
N ALA A 442 32.24 10.12 0.92
CA ALA A 442 33.24 11.16 1.18
C ALA A 442 32.64 12.38 1.87
N GLU A 443 33.52 13.17 2.50
CA GLU A 443 33.30 14.56 2.86
C GLU A 443 34.47 15.39 2.32
N VAL A 444 34.17 16.45 1.57
CA VAL A 444 35.18 17.28 0.89
C VAL A 444 34.87 18.76 1.06
N THR A 445 35.90 19.61 1.03
CA THR A 445 35.72 21.08 1.08
C THR A 445 35.65 21.74 -0.30
N GLY A 446 36.10 21.02 -1.34
CA GLY A 446 35.99 21.45 -2.74
C GLY A 446 34.67 21.00 -3.38
N THR A 447 34.49 21.36 -4.65
CA THR A 447 33.26 21.06 -5.42
C THR A 447 33.45 19.91 -6.42
N SER A 448 34.36 18.99 -6.10
CA SER A 448 34.65 17.83 -6.93
C SER A 448 35.13 16.66 -6.09
N TYR A 449 34.82 15.45 -6.53
CA TYR A 449 35.27 14.21 -5.90
C TYR A 449 35.42 13.12 -6.96
N THR A 450 36.48 12.32 -6.89
CA THR A 450 36.62 11.13 -7.74
C THR A 450 36.38 9.90 -6.89
N ASP A 451 35.31 9.17 -7.20
CA ASP A 451 35.03 7.88 -6.57
C ASP A 451 35.79 6.76 -7.28
N THR A 452 36.78 6.18 -6.60
CA THR A 452 37.55 5.01 -7.06
C THR A 452 37.10 3.71 -6.38
N GLY A 453 36.05 3.76 -5.56
CA GLY A 453 35.49 2.61 -4.86
C GLY A 453 34.36 1.93 -5.64
N VAL A 454 34.34 2.11 -6.95
CA VAL A 454 33.32 1.61 -7.88
C VAL A 454 33.85 0.42 -8.67
N THR A 455 32.95 -0.41 -9.17
CA THR A 455 33.29 -1.56 -10.03
C THR A 455 32.75 -1.34 -11.43
N ASN A 456 33.56 -1.60 -12.45
CA ASN A 456 33.13 -1.48 -13.83
C ASN A 456 31.92 -2.38 -14.14
N GLY A 457 31.03 -1.91 -15.01
CA GLY A 457 29.82 -2.62 -15.41
C GLY A 457 28.65 -2.50 -14.41
N LEU A 458 28.82 -1.79 -13.29
CA LEU A 458 27.74 -1.49 -12.34
C LEU A 458 27.39 0.01 -12.40
N ILE A 459 26.11 0.32 -12.55
CA ILE A 459 25.65 1.71 -12.48
C ILE A 459 25.58 2.17 -11.01
N TYR A 460 26.03 3.38 -10.76
CA TYR A 460 25.96 4.02 -9.45
C TYR A 460 25.21 5.34 -9.54
N PHE A 461 24.49 5.66 -8.48
CA PHE A 461 23.70 6.88 -8.33
C PHE A 461 24.28 7.71 -7.20
N TYR A 462 24.34 9.02 -7.38
CA TYR A 462 24.96 9.94 -6.45
C TYR A 462 24.07 11.14 -6.16
N VAL A 463 24.13 11.58 -4.91
CA VAL A 463 23.64 12.87 -4.46
C VAL A 463 24.71 13.54 -3.59
N VAL A 464 24.71 14.86 -3.56
CA VAL A 464 25.63 15.64 -2.73
C VAL A 464 24.83 16.60 -1.88
N THR A 465 25.18 16.72 -0.60
CA THR A 465 24.64 17.73 0.32
C THR A 465 25.73 18.74 0.66
N ALA A 466 25.31 19.95 1.03
CA ALA A 466 26.19 20.97 1.58
C ALA A 466 26.05 21.04 3.10
N VAL A 467 27.16 21.26 3.80
CA VAL A 467 27.22 21.38 5.26
C VAL A 467 27.86 22.72 5.63
N ASP A 468 27.22 23.50 6.50
CA ASP A 468 27.75 24.79 6.96
C ASP A 468 28.79 24.65 8.08
N ALA A 469 29.30 25.78 8.57
CA ALA A 469 30.26 25.82 9.68
C ALA A 469 29.63 25.49 11.05
N ALA A 470 28.32 25.61 11.19
CA ALA A 470 27.58 25.21 12.39
C ALA A 470 27.30 23.69 12.42
N GLY A 471 27.47 23.01 11.28
CA GLY A 471 27.21 21.59 11.08
C GLY A 471 25.77 21.28 10.64
N ASN A 472 25.01 22.26 10.15
CA ASN A 472 23.72 21.99 9.51
C ASN A 472 23.96 21.39 8.12
N GLU A 473 23.28 20.28 7.83
CA GLU A 473 23.31 19.64 6.53
C GLU A 473 22.06 20.01 5.71
N GLY A 474 22.28 20.49 4.48
CA GLY A 474 21.25 20.88 3.53
C GLY A 474 20.58 19.71 2.84
N ALA A 475 19.56 20.03 2.03
CA ALA A 475 18.94 19.04 1.16
C ALA A 475 19.95 18.48 0.13
N ALA A 476 19.69 17.25 -0.32
CA ALA A 476 20.45 16.63 -1.39
C ALA A 476 20.27 17.38 -2.73
N SER A 477 21.33 17.39 -3.54
CA SER A 477 21.27 17.78 -4.96
C SER A 477 20.29 16.89 -5.74
N SER A 478 20.02 17.25 -7.00
CA SER A 478 19.46 16.28 -7.96
C SER A 478 20.38 15.07 -8.06
N GLU A 479 19.78 13.88 -8.23
CA GLU A 479 20.53 12.64 -8.45
C GLU A 479 21.24 12.70 -9.81
N ALA A 480 22.48 12.19 -9.84
CA ALA A 480 23.21 11.92 -11.07
C ALA A 480 23.71 10.47 -11.05
N SER A 481 23.91 9.87 -12.22
CA SER A 481 24.38 8.48 -12.33
C SER A 481 25.57 8.34 -13.27
N GLY A 482 26.33 7.27 -13.08
CA GLY A 482 27.42 6.89 -13.96
C GLY A 482 27.67 5.39 -13.95
N LEU A 483 28.11 4.87 -15.10
CA LEU A 483 28.51 3.49 -15.32
C LEU A 483 30.01 3.46 -15.67
N PRO A 484 30.90 3.20 -14.69
CA PRO A 484 32.31 3.03 -14.98
C PRO A 484 32.47 1.77 -15.84
N ALA A 485 33.37 1.81 -16.81
CA ALA A 485 33.49 0.75 -17.81
C ALA A 485 34.92 0.62 -18.32
N TYR A 486 35.32 -0.61 -18.64
CA TYR A 486 36.60 -0.87 -19.28
C TYR A 486 36.61 -0.31 -20.71
N VAL A 487 37.78 0.17 -21.15
CA VAL A 487 38.00 0.58 -22.54
C VAL A 487 38.46 -0.63 -23.37
N ILE A 488 37.65 -1.05 -24.33
CA ILE A 488 38.03 -2.13 -25.26
C ILE A 488 39.11 -1.61 -26.22
N GLY A 489 40.28 -2.23 -26.21
CA GLY A 489 41.40 -1.85 -27.07
C GLY A 489 41.38 -2.52 -28.44
N TRP A 490 40.91 -3.76 -28.52
CA TRP A 490 40.84 -4.53 -29.77
C TRP A 490 39.82 -5.69 -29.67
N ALA A 491 39.25 -6.12 -30.79
CA ALA A 491 38.40 -7.33 -30.88
C ALA A 491 38.30 -7.84 -32.33
N ASN A 492 37.88 -9.10 -32.54
CA ASN A 492 37.59 -9.67 -33.86
C ASN A 492 36.53 -10.79 -33.83
N LEU A 493 35.98 -11.09 -35.00
CA LEU A 493 35.48 -12.44 -35.31
C LEU A 493 36.68 -13.32 -35.61
N GLN A 494 36.86 -14.43 -34.88
CA GLN A 494 38.06 -15.25 -34.96
C GLN A 494 37.90 -16.41 -35.95
N TRP A 495 36.87 -17.24 -35.80
CA TRP A 495 36.64 -18.43 -36.64
C TRP A 495 35.22 -18.97 -36.43
N PRO A 496 34.61 -19.68 -37.40
CA PRO A 496 35.03 -19.82 -38.79
C PRO A 496 34.79 -18.53 -39.59
N PRO A 497 35.41 -18.38 -40.77
CA PRO A 497 35.05 -17.32 -41.72
C PRO A 497 33.80 -17.66 -42.53
N THR A 498 33.46 -18.95 -42.65
CA THR A 498 32.31 -19.43 -43.42
C THR A 498 31.63 -20.60 -42.72
N ILE A 499 30.30 -20.60 -42.69
CA ILE A 499 29.46 -21.68 -42.17
C ILE A 499 28.49 -22.12 -43.25
N ASP A 500 28.40 -23.44 -43.44
CA ASP A 500 27.39 -24.08 -44.25
C ASP A 500 26.53 -24.98 -43.34
N HIS A 501 25.23 -24.69 -43.23
CA HIS A 501 24.33 -25.30 -42.25
C HIS A 501 23.01 -25.70 -42.89
N THR A 502 22.51 -26.90 -42.61
CA THR A 502 21.16 -27.30 -43.00
C THR A 502 20.19 -26.89 -41.90
N ILE A 503 19.13 -26.15 -42.26
CA ILE A 503 18.11 -25.65 -41.33
C ILE A 503 17.60 -26.74 -40.39
N SER A 504 17.59 -26.45 -39.09
CA SER A 504 17.14 -27.39 -38.07
C SER A 504 16.76 -26.65 -36.78
N ALA A 505 15.72 -27.11 -36.09
CA ALA A 505 15.32 -26.63 -34.77
C ALA A 505 16.10 -27.27 -33.62
N VAL A 506 16.89 -28.30 -33.89
CA VAL A 506 17.63 -29.06 -32.86
C VAL A 506 19.14 -29.07 -33.07
N ASN A 507 19.61 -28.97 -34.32
CA ASN A 507 21.03 -28.88 -34.62
C ASN A 507 21.43 -27.42 -34.79
N ARG A 508 22.38 -26.93 -33.99
CA ARG A 508 22.94 -25.59 -34.12
C ARG A 508 24.04 -25.56 -35.19
N THR A 509 24.44 -24.36 -35.62
CA THR A 509 25.69 -24.18 -36.39
C THR A 509 26.89 -24.68 -35.58
N PRO A 510 28.06 -24.92 -36.22
CA PRO A 510 29.32 -25.03 -35.49
C PRO A 510 29.54 -23.83 -34.57
N ASP A 511 30.36 -24.03 -33.53
CA ASP A 511 30.79 -22.96 -32.64
C ASP A 511 31.52 -21.88 -33.45
N ILE A 512 31.08 -20.64 -33.23
CA ILE A 512 31.65 -19.41 -33.75
C ILE A 512 32.44 -18.81 -32.61
N TYR A 513 33.68 -18.40 -32.86
CA TYR A 513 34.60 -17.86 -31.88
C TYR A 513 34.90 -16.41 -32.23
N GLY A 514 34.94 -15.55 -31.22
CA GLY A 514 35.40 -14.18 -31.33
C GLY A 514 36.30 -13.83 -30.16
N GLN A 515 37.30 -12.98 -30.37
CA GLN A 515 38.25 -12.58 -29.34
C GLN A 515 38.19 -11.08 -29.06
N VAL A 516 38.51 -10.71 -27.81
CA VAL A 516 38.54 -9.32 -27.36
C VAL A 516 39.70 -9.09 -26.41
N TRP A 517 40.32 -7.92 -26.53
CA TRP A 517 41.45 -7.47 -25.73
C TRP A 517 41.13 -6.17 -25.00
N ILE A 518 41.37 -6.19 -23.69
CA ILE A 518 41.25 -5.04 -22.78
C ILE A 518 42.55 -4.98 -21.97
N ASP A 519 43.23 -3.83 -22.04
CA ASP A 519 44.54 -3.67 -21.40
C ASP A 519 44.48 -3.94 -19.89
N GLY A 520 45.40 -4.77 -19.39
CA GLY A 520 45.44 -5.20 -17.99
C GLY A 520 44.34 -6.15 -17.52
N VAL A 521 43.27 -6.39 -18.31
CA VAL A 521 42.06 -7.10 -17.89
C VAL A 521 41.95 -8.49 -18.52
N THR A 522 41.87 -8.60 -19.85
CA THR A 522 41.74 -9.90 -20.57
C THR A 522 43.04 -10.71 -20.57
N ASN A 523 44.11 -10.14 -20.01
CA ASN A 523 45.37 -10.87 -19.79
C ASN A 523 45.31 -11.75 -18.52
N GLN A 524 44.28 -11.57 -17.68
CA GLN A 524 44.09 -12.34 -16.45
C GLN A 524 43.34 -13.64 -16.74
N PRO A 525 43.57 -14.73 -16.01
CA PRO A 525 42.86 -15.98 -16.24
C PRO A 525 41.35 -15.89 -15.96
N GLY A 526 40.54 -16.36 -16.91
CA GLY A 526 39.10 -16.51 -16.78
C GLY A 526 38.29 -15.34 -17.34
N ALA A 527 36.97 -15.53 -17.40
CA ALA A 527 36.07 -14.56 -18.02
C ALA A 527 36.14 -13.17 -17.35
N THR A 528 36.35 -12.13 -18.15
CA THR A 528 36.27 -10.74 -17.68
C THR A 528 34.87 -10.42 -17.16
N SER A 529 34.78 -10.02 -15.88
CA SER A 529 33.53 -9.61 -15.25
C SER A 529 32.92 -8.38 -15.93
N GLY A 530 31.62 -8.39 -16.20
CA GLY A 530 30.89 -7.28 -16.83
C GLY A 530 31.12 -7.13 -18.34
N LEU A 531 31.96 -7.98 -18.95
CA LEU A 531 32.14 -8.04 -20.40
C LEU A 531 31.06 -8.91 -21.03
N LEU A 532 30.23 -8.31 -21.89
CA LEU A 532 29.26 -9.01 -22.71
C LEU A 532 29.86 -9.26 -24.09
N ALA A 533 29.58 -10.44 -24.64
CA ALA A 533 29.93 -10.80 -26.02
C ALA A 533 28.71 -11.43 -26.69
N GLN A 534 28.46 -11.05 -27.94
CA GLN A 534 27.38 -11.64 -28.74
C GLN A 534 27.89 -11.91 -30.15
N ALA A 535 27.45 -13.02 -30.72
CA ALA A 535 27.53 -13.26 -32.16
C ALA A 535 26.18 -12.92 -32.78
N GLY A 536 26.17 -12.29 -33.94
CA GLY A 536 24.93 -12.01 -34.66
C GLY A 536 25.05 -12.22 -36.14
N TYR A 537 23.94 -12.58 -36.78
CA TYR A 537 23.84 -12.75 -38.22
C TYR A 537 22.66 -11.94 -38.79
N GLY A 538 22.80 -11.46 -40.02
CA GLY A 538 21.80 -10.61 -40.67
C GLY A 538 21.95 -10.57 -42.19
N PRO A 539 21.14 -9.74 -42.88
CA PRO A 539 21.16 -9.64 -44.33
C PRO A 539 22.55 -9.20 -44.85
N GLN A 540 22.99 -9.79 -45.97
CA GLN A 540 24.33 -9.53 -46.51
C GLN A 540 24.57 -8.05 -46.83
N GLY A 541 25.76 -7.55 -46.48
CA GLY A 541 26.19 -6.19 -46.79
C GLY A 541 25.51 -5.08 -46.00
N THR A 542 24.75 -5.42 -44.96
CA THR A 542 24.04 -4.43 -44.11
C THR A 542 24.85 -4.06 -42.86
N ASN A 543 24.49 -2.93 -42.23
CA ASN A 543 25.16 -2.46 -41.02
C ASN A 543 24.45 -3.00 -39.76
N PRO A 544 25.12 -3.84 -38.93
CA PRO A 544 24.54 -4.46 -37.74
C PRO A 544 24.13 -3.46 -36.65
N ALA A 545 24.64 -2.23 -36.68
CA ALA A 545 24.34 -1.20 -35.68
C ALA A 545 23.01 -0.47 -35.95
N VAL A 546 22.45 -0.55 -37.16
CA VAL A 546 21.25 0.21 -37.56
C VAL A 546 20.18 -0.64 -38.27
N ASP A 547 20.54 -1.80 -38.80
CA ASP A 547 19.60 -2.67 -39.50
C ASP A 547 18.94 -3.65 -38.52
N ALA A 548 17.60 -3.61 -38.44
CA ALA A 548 16.82 -4.45 -37.55
C ALA A 548 16.73 -5.93 -37.98
N GLY A 549 17.25 -6.29 -39.17
CA GLY A 549 17.29 -7.66 -39.68
C GLY A 549 18.36 -8.55 -39.04
N TRP A 550 19.18 -8.01 -38.12
CA TRP A 550 20.20 -8.77 -37.42
C TRP A 550 19.64 -9.49 -36.19
N THR A 551 19.93 -10.78 -36.09
CA THR A 551 19.62 -11.63 -34.93
C THR A 551 20.87 -11.84 -34.09
N TRP A 552 20.78 -11.63 -32.77
CA TRP A 552 21.91 -11.72 -31.84
C TRP A 552 21.75 -12.88 -30.86
N VAL A 553 22.86 -13.55 -30.55
CA VAL A 553 22.95 -14.64 -29.59
C VAL A 553 24.08 -14.35 -28.62
N ASP A 554 23.79 -14.47 -27.33
CA ASP A 554 24.81 -14.38 -26.27
C ASP A 554 25.90 -15.42 -26.46
N ALA A 555 27.15 -14.96 -26.41
CA ALA A 555 28.32 -15.81 -26.47
C ALA A 555 28.79 -16.13 -25.06
N SER A 556 29.14 -17.39 -24.82
CA SER A 556 29.74 -17.82 -23.55
C SER A 556 31.25 -17.75 -23.63
N PHE A 557 31.92 -17.44 -22.51
CA PHE A 557 33.38 -17.51 -22.44
C PHE A 557 33.86 -18.92 -22.81
N ASN A 558 34.86 -18.99 -23.68
CA ASN A 558 35.47 -20.24 -24.13
C ASN A 558 36.80 -20.49 -23.41
N VAL A 559 37.77 -19.59 -23.57
CA VAL A 559 39.14 -19.73 -23.05
C VAL A 559 39.89 -18.40 -23.08
N ASP A 560 40.94 -18.29 -22.28
CA ASP A 560 41.97 -17.26 -22.43
C ASP A 560 42.86 -17.58 -23.65
N ALA A 561 42.75 -16.79 -24.71
CA ALA A 561 43.50 -16.95 -25.96
C ALA A 561 44.70 -15.99 -26.00
N GLY A 562 45.79 -16.37 -25.35
CA GLY A 562 46.96 -15.51 -25.19
C GLY A 562 46.65 -14.35 -24.24
N ASN A 563 46.50 -13.14 -24.79
CA ASN A 563 46.15 -11.92 -24.04
C ASN A 563 44.65 -11.56 -24.17
N ASN A 564 43.89 -12.35 -24.91
CA ASN A 564 42.50 -12.07 -25.26
C ASN A 564 41.57 -13.01 -24.51
N ASP A 565 40.36 -12.56 -24.22
CA ASP A 565 39.25 -13.46 -23.88
C ASP A 565 38.62 -13.95 -25.18
N GLU A 566 38.50 -15.26 -25.36
CA GLU A 566 37.76 -15.86 -26.47
C GLU A 566 36.37 -16.29 -26.00
N PHE A 567 35.36 -15.91 -26.78
CA PHE A 567 33.96 -16.27 -26.56
C PHE A 567 33.46 -17.15 -27.68
N LYS A 568 32.51 -18.04 -27.39
CA LYS A 568 31.84 -18.88 -28.38
C LYS A 568 30.33 -18.79 -28.35
N ALA A 569 29.72 -18.82 -29.52
CA ALA A 569 28.28 -18.87 -29.73
C ALA A 569 27.94 -19.80 -30.89
N SER A 570 26.67 -20.18 -31.01
CA SER A 570 26.16 -20.90 -32.19
C SER A 570 24.75 -20.46 -32.51
N PHE A 571 24.42 -20.40 -33.79
CA PHE A 571 23.13 -19.96 -34.29
C PHE A 571 22.16 -21.14 -34.48
N LEU A 572 20.87 -20.82 -34.48
CA LEU A 572 19.79 -21.70 -34.87
C LEU A 572 18.90 -20.94 -35.88
N PRO A 573 19.35 -20.78 -37.13
CA PRO A 573 18.65 -19.95 -38.10
C PRO A 573 17.32 -20.60 -38.52
N GLU A 574 16.25 -19.81 -38.53
CA GLU A 574 14.89 -20.30 -38.81
C GLU A 574 14.46 -20.13 -40.29
N SER A 575 15.35 -19.61 -41.13
CA SER A 575 15.07 -19.40 -42.55
C SER A 575 16.29 -19.70 -43.42
N THR A 576 16.03 -20.34 -44.55
CA THR A 576 17.06 -20.62 -45.56
C THR A 576 17.50 -19.33 -46.25
N GLY A 577 18.76 -19.30 -46.68
CA GLY A 577 19.32 -18.10 -47.31
C GLY A 577 20.82 -17.95 -47.09
N SER A 578 21.33 -16.78 -47.48
CA SER A 578 22.73 -16.39 -47.27
C SER A 578 22.78 -15.12 -46.43
N TYR A 579 23.62 -15.13 -45.40
CA TYR A 579 23.71 -14.10 -44.36
C TYR A 579 25.18 -13.71 -44.13
N ASP A 580 25.36 -12.53 -43.55
CA ASP A 580 26.62 -12.10 -42.96
C ASP A 580 26.53 -12.25 -41.44
N TYR A 581 27.66 -12.55 -40.77
CA TYR A 581 27.72 -12.58 -39.30
C TYR A 581 28.99 -11.93 -38.74
N VAL A 582 28.87 -11.39 -37.53
CA VAL A 582 29.94 -10.68 -36.80
C VAL A 582 29.87 -10.96 -35.30
N TYR A 583 30.88 -10.50 -34.57
CA TYR A 583 30.83 -10.39 -33.10
C TYR A 583 30.58 -8.95 -32.66
N ARG A 584 30.03 -8.78 -31.45
CA ARG A 584 30.02 -7.50 -30.74
C ARG A 584 30.30 -7.68 -29.26
N TYR A 585 30.89 -6.65 -28.66
CA TYR A 585 31.32 -6.64 -27.26
C TYR A 585 30.86 -5.37 -26.55
N SER A 586 30.55 -5.49 -25.26
CA SER A 586 30.13 -4.37 -24.43
C SER A 586 30.70 -4.49 -23.02
N THR A 587 31.21 -3.38 -22.49
CA THR A 587 31.60 -3.21 -21.08
C THR A 587 30.64 -2.29 -20.32
N THR A 588 29.59 -1.79 -21.00
CA THR A 588 28.57 -0.87 -20.48
C THR A 588 27.19 -1.54 -20.37
N ASN A 589 27.16 -2.85 -20.09
CA ASN A 589 25.94 -3.64 -19.95
C ASN A 589 24.96 -3.49 -21.14
N GLY A 590 25.49 -3.39 -22.35
CA GLY A 590 24.72 -3.33 -23.60
C GLY A 590 24.28 -1.93 -24.02
N ARG A 591 24.63 -0.88 -23.26
CA ARG A 591 24.39 0.52 -23.65
C ARG A 591 25.16 0.88 -24.92
N ASP A 592 26.43 0.46 -25.00
CA ASP A 592 27.33 0.73 -26.11
C ASP A 592 27.98 -0.58 -26.58
N TRP A 593 28.11 -0.77 -27.89
CA TRP A 593 28.66 -2.00 -28.48
C TRP A 593 29.80 -1.69 -29.45
N LEU A 594 30.92 -2.42 -29.29
CA LEU A 594 31.99 -2.49 -30.27
C LEU A 594 31.76 -3.72 -31.17
N TYR A 595 31.57 -3.50 -32.47
CA TYR A 595 31.38 -4.56 -33.46
C TYR A 595 32.73 -4.99 -34.03
N ALA A 596 32.86 -6.27 -34.38
CA ALA A 596 34.11 -6.83 -34.86
C ALA A 596 33.89 -7.90 -35.93
N ASP A 597 34.65 -7.81 -37.03
CA ASP A 597 34.64 -8.75 -38.14
C ASP A 597 35.98 -9.48 -38.26
N LEU A 598 36.24 -10.20 -39.36
CA LEU A 598 37.47 -10.97 -39.54
C LEU A 598 38.74 -10.09 -39.63
N ASN A 599 38.60 -8.79 -39.90
CA ASN A 599 39.71 -7.83 -39.92
C ASN A 599 39.95 -7.15 -38.57
N GLY A 600 39.06 -7.33 -37.60
CA GLY A 600 39.12 -6.69 -36.28
C GLY A 600 37.95 -5.75 -36.00
N PRO A 601 38.13 -4.68 -35.20
CA PRO A 601 37.05 -3.76 -34.86
C PRO A 601 36.49 -3.04 -36.08
N VAL A 602 35.15 -3.02 -36.19
CA VAL A 602 34.42 -2.26 -37.21
C VAL A 602 34.27 -0.82 -36.70
N PRO A 603 34.70 0.20 -37.48
CA PRO A 603 34.54 1.59 -37.09
C PRO A 603 33.07 1.97 -36.84
N ALA A 604 32.84 2.80 -35.83
CA ALA A 604 31.49 3.23 -35.44
C ALA A 604 30.70 3.78 -36.65
N GLY A 605 29.48 3.25 -36.84
CA GLY A 605 28.57 3.67 -37.91
C GLY A 605 28.84 3.05 -39.29
N GLN A 606 29.87 2.21 -39.45
CA GLN A 606 30.18 1.55 -40.72
C GLN A 606 29.66 0.11 -40.78
N ALA A 607 29.41 -0.37 -42.00
CA ALA A 607 29.13 -1.79 -42.23
C ALA A 607 30.44 -2.61 -42.15
N PRO A 608 30.38 -3.91 -41.75
CA PRO A 608 31.55 -4.78 -41.69
C PRO A 608 32.21 -4.93 -43.06
N ALA A 609 33.52 -4.78 -43.14
CA ALA A 609 34.27 -4.88 -44.40
C ALA A 609 34.56 -6.34 -44.77
N ASN A 610 34.68 -7.22 -43.77
CA ASN A 610 34.96 -8.65 -43.95
C ASN A 610 34.18 -9.50 -42.92
N PRO A 611 32.84 -9.52 -42.97
CA PRO A 611 32.03 -10.35 -42.09
C PRO A 611 32.17 -11.83 -42.44
N GLY A 612 31.89 -12.69 -41.46
CA GLY A 612 31.73 -14.12 -41.71
C GLY A 612 30.52 -14.38 -42.61
N LYS A 613 30.55 -15.48 -43.37
CA LYS A 613 29.48 -15.84 -44.32
C LYS A 613 28.73 -17.09 -43.85
N LEU A 614 27.42 -16.97 -43.65
CA LEU A 614 26.55 -18.08 -43.24
C LEU A 614 25.62 -18.45 -44.40
N THR A 615 25.67 -19.70 -44.83
CA THR A 615 24.70 -20.29 -45.77
C THR A 615 23.80 -21.26 -45.03
N VAL A 616 22.49 -21.06 -45.14
CA VAL A 616 21.46 -21.92 -44.53
C VAL A 616 20.71 -22.65 -45.64
N ASN A 617 21.00 -23.94 -45.79
CA ASN A 617 20.40 -24.83 -46.77
C ASN A 617 19.04 -25.38 -46.30
N PRO A 618 18.13 -25.68 -47.24
CA PRO A 618 16.89 -26.38 -46.92
C PRO A 618 17.15 -27.79 -46.39
N SER A 619 16.28 -28.23 -45.48
CA SER A 619 16.18 -29.61 -45.00
C SER A 619 15.54 -30.49 -46.08
N GLY A 620 15.79 -31.81 -46.01
CA GLY A 620 15.11 -32.79 -46.85
C GLY A 620 13.66 -33.06 -46.44
N ASP A 621 13.27 -32.61 -45.24
CA ASP A 621 11.89 -32.66 -44.76
C ASP A 621 11.22 -31.30 -44.99
N THR A 622 10.20 -31.31 -45.86
CA THR A 622 9.40 -30.13 -46.22
C THR A 622 7.94 -30.28 -45.80
N THR A 623 7.62 -31.29 -44.99
CA THR A 623 6.23 -31.61 -44.62
C THR A 623 5.94 -31.06 -43.24
N ALA A 624 5.01 -30.11 -43.13
CA ALA A 624 4.62 -29.58 -41.84
C ALA A 624 3.82 -30.61 -41.00
N PRO A 625 3.92 -30.55 -39.65
CA PRO A 625 3.03 -31.29 -38.76
C PRO A 625 1.56 -30.96 -38.98
N SER A 626 0.68 -31.76 -38.37
CA SER A 626 -0.74 -31.40 -38.26
C SER A 626 -0.94 -30.24 -37.29
N ALA A 627 -1.97 -29.41 -37.52
CA ALA A 627 -2.31 -28.32 -36.60
C ALA A 627 -2.78 -28.90 -35.24
N PRO A 628 -2.38 -28.29 -34.11
CA PRO A 628 -2.90 -28.65 -32.80
C PRO A 628 -4.42 -28.44 -32.72
N ALA A 629 -5.11 -29.32 -32.00
CA ALA A 629 -6.56 -29.25 -31.82
C ALA A 629 -6.93 -28.86 -30.39
N ASN A 630 -8.19 -28.44 -30.18
CA ASN A 630 -8.79 -28.24 -28.86
C ASN A 630 -8.01 -27.27 -27.96
N LEU A 631 -7.51 -26.18 -28.55
CA LEU A 631 -6.98 -25.06 -27.76
C LEU A 631 -8.12 -24.51 -26.90
N ARG A 632 -7.86 -24.29 -25.61
CA ARG A 632 -8.82 -23.78 -24.61
C ARG A 632 -8.11 -22.98 -23.52
N VAL A 633 -8.84 -22.01 -22.95
CA VAL A 633 -8.44 -21.28 -21.74
C VAL A 633 -8.80 -22.11 -20.51
N VAL A 634 -7.80 -22.47 -19.71
CA VAL A 634 -7.96 -23.19 -18.45
C VAL A 634 -8.36 -22.21 -17.35
N SER A 635 -7.63 -21.10 -17.22
CA SER A 635 -7.87 -20.04 -16.21
C SER A 635 -7.47 -18.65 -16.71
N GLY A 636 -8.07 -17.61 -16.13
CA GLY A 636 -7.78 -16.20 -16.44
C GLY A 636 -7.83 -15.37 -15.16
N SER A 637 -6.75 -14.64 -14.88
CA SER A 637 -6.62 -13.76 -13.73
C SER A 637 -5.69 -12.59 -14.07
N PRO A 638 -5.64 -11.53 -13.24
CA PRO A 638 -4.63 -10.49 -13.39
C PRO A 638 -3.18 -11.00 -13.33
N ALA A 639 -2.95 -12.20 -12.78
CA ALA A 639 -1.62 -12.83 -12.73
C ALA A 639 -1.26 -13.65 -13.99
N GLY A 640 -2.24 -13.94 -14.86
CA GLY A 640 -1.99 -14.68 -16.10
C GLY A 640 -3.20 -15.41 -16.68
N ILE A 641 -3.07 -15.81 -17.94
CA ILE A 641 -4.03 -16.64 -18.70
C ILE A 641 -3.39 -18.01 -18.99
N GLU A 642 -3.99 -19.07 -18.47
CA GLU A 642 -3.53 -20.45 -18.67
C GLU A 642 -4.25 -21.10 -19.86
N LEU A 643 -3.47 -21.72 -20.74
CA LEU A 643 -3.91 -22.35 -21.99
C LEU A 643 -3.57 -23.83 -22.00
N ALA A 644 -4.40 -24.64 -22.66
CA ALA A 644 -4.11 -26.05 -22.93
C ALA A 644 -4.65 -26.47 -24.31
N TRP A 645 -4.01 -27.44 -24.96
CA TRP A 645 -4.41 -28.01 -26.25
C TRP A 645 -4.14 -29.51 -26.30
N ASP A 646 -4.61 -30.18 -27.35
CA ASP A 646 -4.36 -31.61 -27.57
C ASP A 646 -2.99 -31.82 -28.25
N ALA A 647 -2.28 -32.87 -27.86
CA ALA A 647 -1.00 -33.23 -28.47
C ALA A 647 -1.16 -33.64 -29.94
N VAL A 648 -0.28 -33.14 -30.81
CA VAL A 648 -0.16 -33.63 -32.19
C VAL A 648 0.48 -35.02 -32.17
N ALA A 649 -0.25 -36.01 -32.69
CA ALA A 649 0.19 -37.40 -32.74
C ALA A 649 0.58 -37.82 -34.16
N GLY A 650 1.50 -38.79 -34.27
CA GLY A 650 1.86 -39.41 -35.55
C GLY A 650 2.95 -38.70 -36.33
N ASP A 651 3.55 -37.64 -35.78
CA ASP A 651 4.69 -36.95 -36.35
C ASP A 651 5.95 -37.19 -35.49
N PRO A 652 6.91 -38.03 -35.95
CA PRO A 652 8.15 -38.30 -35.21
C PRO A 652 9.14 -37.13 -35.26
N THR A 653 8.93 -36.12 -36.12
CA THR A 653 9.80 -34.95 -36.24
C THR A 653 9.23 -33.74 -35.49
N LEU A 654 8.09 -33.86 -34.80
CA LEU A 654 7.52 -32.79 -33.98
C LEU A 654 8.54 -32.28 -32.95
N TYR A 655 8.86 -30.99 -33.02
CA TYR A 655 9.77 -30.31 -32.11
C TYR A 655 9.03 -29.66 -30.95
N GLY A 656 7.91 -28.98 -31.24
CA GLY A 656 7.13 -28.27 -30.22
C GLY A 656 6.00 -27.45 -30.81
N TYR A 657 5.52 -26.48 -30.03
CA TYR A 657 4.36 -25.66 -30.30
C TYR A 657 4.72 -24.19 -30.12
N GLU A 658 4.50 -23.39 -31.17
CA GLU A 658 4.55 -21.93 -31.05
C GLU A 658 3.19 -21.43 -30.53
N VAL A 659 3.20 -20.87 -29.33
CA VAL A 659 2.05 -20.19 -28.73
C VAL A 659 2.05 -18.75 -29.22
N ARG A 660 0.93 -18.30 -29.78
CA ARG A 660 0.81 -17.00 -30.42
C ARG A 660 -0.38 -16.24 -29.88
N ARG A 661 -0.23 -14.92 -29.75
CA ARG A 661 -1.22 -14.02 -29.17
C ARG A 661 -1.51 -12.84 -30.08
N SER A 662 -2.76 -12.36 -30.07
CA SER A 662 -3.17 -11.09 -30.63
C SER A 662 -4.06 -10.32 -29.66
N ASN A 663 -4.13 -9.00 -29.84
CA ASN A 663 -5.07 -8.12 -29.16
C ASN A 663 -6.38 -7.98 -29.97
N SER A 664 -6.55 -8.74 -31.05
CA SER A 664 -7.73 -8.69 -31.92
C SER A 664 -8.08 -10.08 -32.46
N ALA A 665 -9.37 -10.39 -32.51
CA ALA A 665 -9.87 -11.63 -33.09
C ALA A 665 -9.42 -11.78 -34.54
N GLY A 666 -8.87 -12.95 -34.87
CA GLY A 666 -8.32 -13.26 -36.20
C GLY A 666 -6.89 -12.76 -36.43
N GLY A 667 -6.23 -12.16 -35.42
CA GLY A 667 -4.85 -11.68 -35.52
C GLY A 667 -4.72 -10.20 -35.93
N PRO A 668 -3.51 -9.75 -36.32
CA PRO A 668 -2.28 -10.53 -36.49
C PRO A 668 -1.73 -11.05 -35.16
N TYR A 669 -1.15 -12.26 -35.17
CA TYR A 669 -0.59 -12.89 -33.97
C TYR A 669 0.93 -12.82 -33.92
N THR A 670 1.46 -12.50 -32.74
CA THR A 670 2.88 -12.56 -32.38
C THR A 670 3.19 -13.84 -31.59
N VAL A 671 4.33 -14.47 -31.84
CA VAL A 671 4.78 -15.62 -31.04
C VAL A 671 5.16 -15.15 -29.63
N LEU A 672 4.59 -15.77 -28.61
CA LEU A 672 4.94 -15.56 -27.20
C LEU A 672 6.06 -16.49 -26.77
N ALA A 673 5.93 -17.77 -27.12
CA ALA A 673 6.86 -18.82 -26.72
C ALA A 673 6.79 -20.00 -27.67
N THR A 674 7.87 -20.79 -27.69
CA THR A 674 7.89 -22.13 -28.27
C THR A 674 8.05 -23.14 -27.14
N VAL A 675 7.08 -24.04 -26.98
CA VAL A 675 7.02 -24.99 -25.86
C VAL A 675 6.89 -26.43 -26.35
N THR A 676 7.40 -27.38 -25.57
CA THR A 676 7.21 -28.82 -25.84
C THR A 676 6.01 -29.40 -25.10
N ALA A 677 5.52 -28.70 -24.07
CA ALA A 677 4.30 -29.05 -23.34
C ALA A 677 3.04 -28.73 -24.17
N THR A 678 1.91 -29.31 -23.77
CA THR A 678 0.58 -29.02 -24.34
C THR A 678 -0.21 -28.01 -23.50
N SER A 679 0.50 -27.15 -22.79
CA SER A 679 -0.04 -26.05 -22.00
C SER A 679 0.96 -24.90 -21.90
N TYR A 680 0.44 -23.70 -21.64
CA TYR A 680 1.24 -22.49 -21.45
C TYR A 680 0.49 -21.49 -20.57
N VAL A 681 1.20 -20.73 -19.73
CA VAL A 681 0.63 -19.62 -18.97
C VAL A 681 1.22 -18.33 -19.50
N ASP A 682 0.36 -17.48 -20.06
CA ASP A 682 0.72 -16.12 -20.44
C ASP A 682 0.60 -15.20 -19.21
N THR A 683 1.74 -14.81 -18.65
CA THR A 683 1.82 -13.90 -17.50
C THR A 683 1.97 -12.43 -17.92
N ALA A 684 2.15 -12.14 -19.21
CA ALA A 684 2.36 -10.80 -19.74
C ALA A 684 1.03 -10.16 -20.18
N VAL A 685 0.05 -10.14 -19.26
CA VAL A 685 -1.32 -9.70 -19.48
C VAL A 685 -1.68 -8.53 -18.55
N GLU A 686 -2.55 -7.63 -19.02
CA GLU A 686 -3.02 -6.48 -18.24
C GLU A 686 -4.45 -6.72 -17.73
N GLU A 687 -4.72 -6.32 -16.48
CA GLU A 687 -6.02 -6.54 -15.85
C GLU A 687 -7.18 -5.97 -16.67
N GLY A 688 -8.21 -6.79 -16.88
CA GLY A 688 -9.43 -6.40 -17.60
C GLY A 688 -9.33 -6.44 -19.12
N LEU A 689 -8.14 -6.70 -19.70
CA LEU A 689 -7.98 -6.87 -21.14
C LEU A 689 -8.23 -8.32 -21.59
N SER A 690 -8.68 -8.46 -22.84
CA SER A 690 -8.88 -9.75 -23.50
C SER A 690 -7.87 -9.95 -24.62
N TYR A 691 -7.41 -11.19 -24.76
CA TYR A 691 -6.39 -11.61 -25.70
C TYR A 691 -6.85 -12.85 -26.47
N PHE A 692 -6.41 -12.94 -27.73
CA PHE A 692 -6.77 -14.02 -28.64
C PHE A 692 -5.56 -14.91 -28.89
N TYR A 693 -5.70 -16.21 -28.69
CA TYR A 693 -4.61 -17.17 -28.77
C TYR A 693 -4.84 -18.19 -29.86
N VAL A 694 -3.75 -18.52 -30.57
CA VAL A 694 -3.65 -19.68 -31.44
C VAL A 694 -2.33 -20.40 -31.15
N VAL A 695 -2.30 -21.70 -31.43
CA VAL A 695 -1.10 -22.52 -31.30
C VAL A 695 -0.86 -23.24 -32.62
N ARG A 696 0.40 -23.29 -33.07
CA ARG A 696 0.80 -24.12 -34.21
C ARG A 696 1.95 -25.03 -33.84
N ALA A 697 1.93 -26.25 -34.35
CA ALA A 697 3.03 -27.19 -34.23
C ALA A 697 4.18 -26.86 -35.19
N VAL A 698 5.40 -27.11 -34.73
CA VAL A 698 6.67 -26.92 -35.45
C VAL A 698 7.47 -28.20 -35.37
N ASP A 699 8.06 -28.64 -36.49
CA ASP A 699 8.95 -29.80 -36.54
C ASP A 699 10.44 -29.44 -36.37
N THR A 700 11.29 -30.46 -36.35
CA THR A 700 12.76 -30.35 -36.25
C THR A 700 13.44 -29.68 -37.45
N SER A 701 12.70 -29.39 -38.53
CA SER A 701 13.14 -28.66 -39.73
C SER A 701 12.55 -27.25 -39.82
N PHE A 702 11.88 -26.77 -38.77
CA PHE A 702 11.11 -25.51 -38.74
C PHE A 702 9.93 -25.42 -39.71
N ASN A 703 9.43 -26.55 -40.23
CA ASN A 703 8.15 -26.55 -40.93
C ASN A 703 7.03 -26.30 -39.91
N ARG A 704 6.14 -25.37 -40.25
CA ARG A 704 5.06 -24.92 -39.37
C ARG A 704 3.73 -25.38 -39.92
N SER A 705 2.94 -26.01 -39.06
CA SER A 705 1.54 -26.34 -39.34
C SER A 705 0.68 -25.07 -39.48
N GLY A 706 -0.59 -25.25 -39.86
CA GLY A 706 -1.60 -24.21 -39.70
C GLY A 706 -1.90 -23.93 -38.21
N ASP A 707 -2.54 -22.79 -37.94
CA ASP A 707 -2.97 -22.44 -36.58
C ASP A 707 -4.11 -23.37 -36.10
N SER A 708 -4.17 -23.61 -34.78
CA SER A 708 -5.29 -24.27 -34.10
C SER A 708 -6.60 -23.48 -34.23
N ASN A 709 -7.67 -23.94 -33.57
CA ASN A 709 -8.78 -23.05 -33.26
C ASN A 709 -8.30 -21.86 -32.42
N GLU A 710 -8.89 -20.68 -32.63
CA GLU A 710 -8.66 -19.50 -31.81
C GLU A 710 -9.44 -19.61 -30.48
N VAL A 711 -8.87 -19.07 -29.40
CA VAL A 711 -9.58 -18.86 -28.13
C VAL A 711 -9.36 -17.46 -27.60
N GLU A 712 -10.37 -16.92 -26.91
CA GLU A 712 -10.30 -15.65 -26.19
C GLU A 712 -10.09 -15.91 -24.69
N GLY A 713 -9.13 -15.22 -24.09
CA GLY A 713 -8.91 -15.20 -22.65
C GLY A 713 -8.86 -13.78 -22.11
N THR A 714 -9.57 -13.53 -21.00
CA THR A 714 -9.57 -12.23 -20.30
C THR A 714 -8.73 -12.32 -19.04
N ALA A 715 -7.83 -11.36 -18.83
CA ALA A 715 -7.01 -11.25 -17.63
C ALA A 715 -7.79 -10.60 -16.47
N ALA A 716 -8.88 -11.24 -16.06
CA ALA A 716 -9.72 -10.81 -14.95
C ALA A 716 -10.27 -12.04 -14.24
N LEU A 717 -10.53 -11.91 -12.94
CA LEU A 717 -11.17 -13.00 -12.19
C LEU A 717 -12.54 -13.33 -12.79
N ARG A 718 -12.65 -14.57 -13.28
CA ARG A 718 -13.88 -15.09 -13.90
C ARG A 718 -14.98 -15.21 -12.86
N THR A 719 -16.17 -14.77 -13.22
CA THR A 719 -17.36 -14.95 -12.36
C THR A 719 -17.89 -16.37 -12.54
N VAL A 720 -18.05 -17.09 -11.43
CA VAL A 720 -18.64 -18.43 -11.34
C VAL A 720 -20.05 -18.29 -10.79
N THR A 721 -21.01 -18.92 -11.45
CA THR A 721 -22.38 -19.09 -10.95
C THR A 721 -22.46 -20.40 -10.16
N VAL A 722 -22.65 -20.33 -8.86
CA VAL A 722 -22.78 -21.50 -7.98
C VAL A 722 -24.25 -21.79 -7.73
N ILE A 723 -24.68 -23.02 -8.04
CA ILE A 723 -26.04 -23.52 -7.82
C ILE A 723 -25.98 -24.54 -6.69
N TYR A 724 -26.52 -24.18 -5.52
CA TYR A 724 -26.70 -25.09 -4.41
C TYR A 724 -28.03 -25.81 -4.56
N ASN A 725 -28.00 -27.14 -4.51
CA ASN A 725 -29.17 -28.00 -4.43
C ASN A 725 -29.11 -28.73 -3.08
N LEU A 726 -30.09 -28.49 -2.23
CA LEU A 726 -30.14 -29.04 -0.88
C LEU A 726 -31.34 -29.97 -0.73
N THR A 727 -31.11 -31.13 -0.11
CA THR A 727 -32.17 -32.02 0.38
C THR A 727 -32.26 -31.96 1.90
N THR A 728 -33.46 -31.74 2.43
CA THR A 728 -33.74 -31.66 3.88
C THR A 728 -34.43 -32.91 4.41
N PRO A 729 -34.37 -33.22 5.72
CA PRO A 729 -35.02 -34.41 6.26
C PRO A 729 -36.55 -34.24 6.30
N PRO A 730 -37.35 -35.33 6.23
CA PRO A 730 -38.81 -35.26 6.34
C PRO A 730 -39.33 -34.68 7.67
N THR A 731 -38.48 -34.63 8.70
CA THR A 731 -38.75 -34.02 10.00
C THR A 731 -38.62 -32.49 10.00
N THR A 732 -38.21 -31.88 8.88
CA THR A 732 -38.18 -30.42 8.74
C THR A 732 -39.59 -29.86 8.95
N PRO A 733 -39.81 -28.93 9.90
CA PRO A 733 -41.14 -28.44 10.21
C PRO A 733 -41.82 -27.80 8.99
N ALA A 734 -43.11 -28.08 8.81
CA ALA A 734 -43.89 -27.53 7.70
C ALA A 734 -43.98 -26.00 7.79
N GLY A 735 -43.72 -25.31 6.67
CA GLY A 735 -43.73 -23.84 6.60
C GLY A 735 -42.41 -23.17 6.98
N SER A 736 -41.40 -23.92 7.43
CA SER A 736 -40.06 -23.39 7.66
C SER A 736 -39.37 -22.96 6.36
N THR A 737 -38.59 -21.89 6.42
CA THR A 737 -37.67 -21.48 5.35
C THR A 737 -36.27 -21.96 5.69
N VAL A 738 -35.55 -22.50 4.71
CA VAL A 738 -34.16 -22.93 4.87
C VAL A 738 -33.23 -21.82 4.44
N TYR A 739 -32.16 -21.60 5.21
CA TYR A 739 -31.17 -20.56 4.96
C TYR A 739 -29.78 -21.16 4.85
N ILE A 740 -28.91 -20.49 4.10
CA ILE A 740 -27.45 -20.71 4.09
C ILE A 740 -26.77 -19.57 4.84
N ALA A 741 -25.83 -19.90 5.71
CA ALA A 741 -25.08 -18.94 6.51
C ALA A 741 -23.60 -19.30 6.52
N GLY A 742 -22.72 -18.32 6.34
CA GLY A 742 -21.29 -18.58 6.15
C GLY A 742 -20.53 -17.31 5.80
N THR A 743 -19.31 -17.46 5.28
CA THR A 743 -18.50 -16.36 4.74
C THR A 743 -19.02 -15.90 3.36
N LEU A 744 -20.34 -15.68 3.25
CA LEU A 744 -21.03 -15.39 1.99
C LEU A 744 -20.79 -13.96 1.51
N ASN A 745 -20.32 -13.07 2.37
CA ASN A 745 -19.85 -11.72 2.01
C ASN A 745 -18.69 -11.72 1.00
N ARG A 746 -18.04 -12.86 0.78
CA ARG A 746 -17.02 -13.06 -0.26
C ARG A 746 -17.61 -13.32 -1.65
N LEU A 747 -18.93 -13.48 -1.76
CA LEU A 747 -19.68 -13.62 -2.99
C LEU A 747 -20.22 -12.25 -3.45
N ASP A 748 -20.60 -12.14 -4.71
CA ASP A 748 -21.20 -10.92 -5.24
C ASP A 748 -22.54 -10.62 -4.55
N GLY A 749 -22.94 -9.36 -4.51
CA GLY A 749 -24.25 -8.94 -4.01
C GLY A 749 -24.34 -8.65 -2.51
N ASN A 750 -23.20 -8.45 -1.83
CA ASN A 750 -23.12 -8.04 -0.42
C ASN A 750 -23.91 -8.95 0.53
N LEU A 751 -23.81 -10.26 0.33
CA LEU A 751 -24.52 -11.24 1.17
C LEU A 751 -24.00 -11.17 2.63
N PRO A 752 -24.87 -11.34 3.63
CA PRO A 752 -24.48 -11.22 5.03
C PRO A 752 -23.56 -12.37 5.47
N GLU A 753 -22.56 -12.03 6.29
CA GLU A 753 -21.65 -13.01 6.89
C GLU A 753 -22.26 -13.64 8.15
N TRP A 754 -22.22 -14.98 8.24
CA TRP A 754 -22.64 -15.77 9.40
C TRP A 754 -24.02 -15.40 9.99
N ASN A 755 -24.95 -14.95 9.14
CA ASN A 755 -26.33 -14.66 9.55
C ASN A 755 -27.25 -15.87 9.28
N PRO A 756 -27.75 -16.58 10.31
CA PRO A 756 -28.55 -17.79 10.13
C PRO A 756 -29.90 -17.55 9.46
N GLY A 757 -30.44 -16.33 9.49
CA GLY A 757 -31.66 -15.94 8.78
C GLY A 757 -31.43 -15.03 7.59
N GLY A 758 -30.17 -14.88 7.13
CA GLY A 758 -29.79 -13.83 6.19
C GLY A 758 -30.06 -14.17 4.72
N VAL A 759 -29.80 -15.41 4.30
CA VAL A 759 -29.88 -15.81 2.88
C VAL A 759 -30.79 -17.04 2.71
N ALA A 760 -32.01 -16.80 2.25
CA ALA A 760 -33.03 -17.85 2.10
C ALA A 760 -32.84 -18.66 0.81
N LEU A 761 -33.02 -19.98 0.89
CA LEU A 761 -33.14 -20.88 -0.26
C LEU A 761 -34.58 -20.92 -0.75
N THR A 762 -34.76 -21.14 -2.05
CA THR A 762 -36.07 -21.35 -2.67
C THR A 762 -36.45 -22.83 -2.62
N GLN A 763 -37.65 -23.15 -2.13
CA GLN A 763 -38.15 -24.52 -2.11
C GLN A 763 -38.51 -24.97 -3.53
N THR A 764 -37.89 -26.06 -4.01
CA THR A 764 -38.08 -26.62 -5.36
C THR A 764 -38.85 -27.95 -5.35
N GLY A 765 -39.06 -28.55 -4.18
CA GLY A 765 -39.86 -29.75 -3.96
C GLY A 765 -40.15 -29.98 -2.49
N THR A 766 -40.89 -31.04 -2.13
CA THR A 766 -41.33 -31.29 -0.74
C THR A 766 -40.20 -31.18 0.29
N ASN A 767 -39.02 -31.70 -0.05
CA ASN A 767 -37.81 -31.66 0.80
C ASN A 767 -36.58 -31.14 0.02
N SER A 768 -36.80 -30.38 -1.05
CA SER A 768 -35.74 -29.95 -1.97
C SER A 768 -35.71 -28.43 -2.05
N TRP A 769 -34.51 -27.88 -2.00
CA TRP A 769 -34.26 -26.44 -1.92
C TRP A 769 -33.12 -26.07 -2.84
N SER A 770 -33.12 -24.84 -3.35
CA SER A 770 -32.05 -24.34 -4.20
C SER A 770 -31.79 -22.85 -4.02
N ILE A 771 -30.54 -22.45 -4.21
CA ILE A 771 -30.14 -21.06 -4.38
C ILE A 771 -29.04 -20.97 -5.43
N THR A 772 -29.07 -19.88 -6.20
CA THR A 772 -28.00 -19.51 -7.14
C THR A 772 -27.32 -18.25 -6.63
N VAL A 773 -25.99 -18.28 -6.54
CA VAL A 773 -25.15 -17.15 -6.14
C VAL A 773 -24.00 -17.01 -7.13
N THR A 774 -23.37 -15.84 -7.21
CA THR A 774 -22.20 -15.62 -8.06
C THR A 774 -21.01 -15.16 -7.23
N GLY A 775 -19.80 -15.52 -7.66
CA GLY A 775 -18.58 -15.05 -7.04
C GLY A 775 -17.38 -15.30 -7.94
N LYS A 776 -16.21 -14.81 -7.52
CA LYS A 776 -14.98 -14.99 -8.30
C LYS A 776 -14.43 -16.41 -8.17
N GLU A 777 -13.94 -16.95 -9.28
CA GLU A 777 -13.25 -18.24 -9.29
C GLU A 777 -12.07 -18.24 -8.31
N GLY A 778 -11.89 -19.34 -7.58
CA GLY A 778 -10.88 -19.48 -6.53
C GLY A 778 -11.33 -18.98 -5.15
N THR A 779 -12.46 -18.27 -5.05
CA THR A 779 -13.01 -17.84 -3.74
C THR A 779 -13.30 -19.04 -2.85
N GLN A 780 -12.77 -19.01 -1.63
CA GLN A 780 -13.03 -20.02 -0.60
C GLN A 780 -14.15 -19.58 0.34
N LEU A 781 -15.11 -20.48 0.55
CA LEU A 781 -16.27 -20.29 1.40
C LEU A 781 -16.32 -21.32 2.51
N GLU A 782 -16.70 -20.86 3.70
CA GLU A 782 -17.23 -21.71 4.76
C GLU A 782 -18.73 -21.46 4.92
N TYR A 783 -19.54 -22.50 5.12
CA TYR A 783 -20.99 -22.34 5.30
C TYR A 783 -21.67 -23.47 6.06
N LYS A 784 -22.91 -23.21 6.48
CA LYS A 784 -23.87 -24.13 7.10
C LYS A 784 -25.29 -23.81 6.67
N TYR A 785 -26.19 -24.79 6.83
CA TYR A 785 -27.63 -24.59 6.67
C TYR A 785 -28.34 -24.43 8.01
N THR A 786 -29.39 -23.59 8.04
CA THR A 786 -30.22 -23.38 9.24
C THR A 786 -31.70 -23.18 8.88
N LEU A 787 -32.57 -23.19 9.91
CA LEU A 787 -33.97 -22.75 9.82
C LEU A 787 -34.19 -21.33 10.38
N GLY A 788 -33.26 -20.40 10.10
CA GLY A 788 -33.39 -18.98 10.44
C GLY A 788 -32.75 -18.58 11.78
N SER A 789 -32.27 -19.54 12.56
CA SER A 789 -31.54 -19.32 13.82
C SER A 789 -30.49 -20.41 14.03
N TRP A 790 -29.41 -20.08 14.74
CA TRP A 790 -28.39 -21.04 15.17
C TRP A 790 -28.93 -22.12 16.11
N ASP A 791 -30.08 -21.89 16.74
CA ASP A 791 -30.81 -22.89 17.52
C ASP A 791 -31.39 -24.01 16.65
N PHE A 792 -31.51 -23.78 15.33
CA PHE A 792 -32.00 -24.74 14.34
C PHE A 792 -31.00 -24.96 13.20
N VAL A 793 -29.71 -25.05 13.56
CA VAL A 793 -28.61 -25.36 12.63
C VAL A 793 -28.58 -26.84 12.26
N GLU A 794 -28.05 -27.18 11.09
CA GLU A 794 -27.86 -28.56 10.65
C GLU A 794 -27.03 -29.40 11.63
N LYS A 795 -27.39 -30.67 11.74
CA LYS A 795 -26.77 -31.67 12.62
C LYS A 795 -26.49 -32.97 11.88
N GLY A 796 -25.50 -33.71 12.39
CA GLY A 796 -25.17 -35.04 11.91
C GLY A 796 -26.23 -36.09 12.27
N ALA A 797 -26.01 -37.33 11.83
CA ALA A 797 -27.00 -38.41 11.93
C ALA A 797 -27.33 -38.78 13.39
N SER A 798 -26.38 -38.59 14.32
CA SER A 798 -26.52 -38.85 15.76
C SER A 798 -26.73 -37.55 16.56
N CYS A 799 -27.14 -36.47 15.90
CA CYS A 799 -27.32 -35.12 16.47
C CYS A 799 -26.02 -34.41 16.92
N GLU A 800 -24.86 -34.90 16.50
CA GLU A 800 -23.55 -34.29 16.72
C GLU A 800 -23.37 -32.96 15.97
N GLU A 801 -22.57 -32.06 16.53
CA GLU A 801 -22.13 -30.83 15.83
C GLU A 801 -21.29 -31.17 14.60
N LEU A 802 -21.60 -30.52 13.49
CA LEU A 802 -20.81 -30.62 12.26
C LEU A 802 -19.83 -29.45 12.18
N ALA A 803 -18.66 -29.71 11.60
CA ALA A 803 -17.77 -28.63 11.14
C ALA A 803 -18.44 -27.82 10.03
N ASN A 804 -17.92 -26.62 9.76
CA ASN A 804 -18.39 -25.82 8.63
C ASN A 804 -18.11 -26.55 7.31
N ARG A 805 -19.06 -26.52 6.38
CA ARG A 805 -18.84 -26.99 5.01
C ARG A 805 -17.88 -26.05 4.31
N GLN A 806 -17.07 -26.59 3.40
CA GLN A 806 -16.05 -25.85 2.66
C GLN A 806 -16.35 -25.92 1.16
N LEU A 807 -16.18 -24.81 0.44
CA LEU A 807 -16.27 -24.77 -1.03
C LEU A 807 -15.24 -23.82 -1.61
N THR A 808 -14.52 -24.28 -2.63
CA THR A 808 -13.74 -23.40 -3.53
C THR A 808 -14.49 -23.24 -4.84
N LEU A 809 -14.71 -22.00 -5.26
CA LEU A 809 -15.38 -21.70 -6.53
C LEU A 809 -14.50 -22.14 -7.72
N ALA A 810 -15.05 -22.95 -8.61
CA ALA A 810 -14.38 -23.44 -9.81
C ALA A 810 -15.26 -23.16 -11.04
N TYR A 811 -14.68 -22.57 -12.09
CA TYR A 811 -15.45 -22.10 -13.26
C TYR A 811 -16.14 -23.23 -14.05
N GLY A 812 -15.58 -24.45 -14.04
CA GLY A 812 -16.11 -25.56 -14.81
C GLY A 812 -16.02 -25.33 -16.33
N SER A 813 -16.83 -26.04 -17.12
CA SER A 813 -16.83 -25.93 -18.59
C SER A 813 -17.72 -24.81 -19.14
N ASN A 814 -18.62 -24.26 -18.32
CA ASN A 814 -19.65 -23.31 -18.75
C ASN A 814 -19.88 -22.16 -17.76
N GLY A 815 -18.97 -21.92 -16.81
CA GLY A 815 -19.11 -20.89 -15.78
C GLY A 815 -20.06 -21.24 -14.64
N GLN A 816 -20.53 -22.50 -14.56
CA GLN A 816 -21.44 -22.97 -13.51
C GLN A 816 -20.82 -24.09 -12.67
N GLN A 817 -21.01 -24.00 -11.35
CA GLN A 817 -20.65 -25.04 -10.39
C GLN A 817 -21.88 -25.47 -9.59
N THR A 818 -22.18 -26.77 -9.59
CA THR A 818 -23.31 -27.31 -8.83
C THR A 818 -22.83 -27.97 -7.54
N VAL A 819 -23.44 -27.61 -6.41
CA VAL A 819 -23.20 -28.20 -5.10
C VAL A 819 -24.45 -28.96 -4.68
N ASN A 820 -24.34 -30.26 -4.42
CA ASN A 820 -25.47 -31.08 -3.98
C ASN A 820 -25.26 -31.50 -2.51
N ASP A 821 -26.03 -30.90 -1.61
CA ASP A 821 -25.95 -31.12 -0.18
C ASP A 821 -27.18 -31.85 0.37
N SER A 822 -27.00 -32.46 1.53
CA SER A 822 -28.09 -33.01 2.34
C SER A 822 -27.91 -32.64 3.81
N VAL A 823 -28.98 -32.16 4.43
CA VAL A 823 -29.10 -32.04 5.89
C VAL A 823 -29.78 -33.28 6.43
N LEU A 824 -29.23 -33.89 7.48
CA LEU A 824 -29.75 -35.14 8.06
C LEU A 824 -30.69 -34.87 9.24
N ASN A 825 -30.31 -33.94 10.12
CA ASN A 825 -31.13 -33.50 11.24
C ASN A 825 -30.97 -31.99 11.46
N TRP A 826 -31.88 -31.39 12.23
CA TRP A 826 -31.77 -30.01 12.70
C TRP A 826 -31.65 -29.99 14.22
N ARG A 827 -30.85 -29.08 14.77
CA ARG A 827 -30.85 -28.78 16.20
C ARG A 827 -32.28 -28.37 16.62
N ASN A 828 -32.70 -28.75 17.83
CA ASN A 828 -34.02 -28.44 18.40
C ASN A 828 -35.23 -28.93 17.57
N VAL A 829 -35.04 -29.90 16.68
CA VAL A 829 -36.11 -30.58 15.94
C VAL A 829 -35.93 -32.09 16.08
N ALA A 830 -36.99 -32.80 16.46
CA ALA A 830 -36.96 -34.25 16.63
C ALA A 830 -36.38 -34.96 15.38
N PRO A 831 -35.41 -35.89 15.54
CA PRO A 831 -35.04 -36.58 16.79
C PRO A 831 -34.07 -35.81 17.70
N CYS A 832 -33.52 -34.68 17.26
CA CYS A 832 -32.59 -33.90 18.09
C CYS A 832 -33.36 -33.04 19.10
N GLY A 833 -32.91 -33.07 20.36
CA GLY A 833 -33.44 -32.23 21.43
C GLY A 833 -32.76 -30.86 21.50
N ASN A 834 -33.13 -30.11 22.55
CA ASN A 834 -32.41 -28.92 23.01
C ASN A 834 -31.00 -29.25 23.50
#